data_AF-A0AAE1HYK3-F1
#
_entry.id   AF-A0AAE1HYK3-F1
#
_cell.length_a   1.000
_cell.length_b   1.000
_cell.length_c   1.000
_cell.angle_alpha   90.00
_cell.angle_beta   90.00
_cell.angle_gamma   90.00
#
_symmetry.space_group_name_H-M   'P 1'
#
loop_
_entity.id
_entity.type
_entity.pdbx_description
1 polymer ?
#
loop_
_entity_poly.entity_id
_entity_poly.type
_entity_poly.pdbx_seq_one_letter_code
_entity_poly.pdbx_strand_id
1 'polypeptide(L)'
;MTQYATTPLPLLPLLPLLPLVPLLPLLPLLPLLLLLPLLSLLPLLPLVPLLPLLPLLPLLPLLPLLPLLPLLLLLPLLPLLPLLPLVPLLPLLPLLPLLLLLPPQPPPRGQRSRPAVPARSGPGGAGRRDGVQGVPRAVNVQYFRRNLRSVRRGAWRDLTSPCALLSSVTTSREAMTCRPHHALAAVAVLLVLVSAARGQDVVHDQDSHVGAEPADDNVTTWLPRDLEPMHYRVRIQPRLHDLSFTAPADLEFTFLARRTIDRVVVNVRDLTIDEESVVVEQEGPLGRWSPLALAGHAYSAEAETYAAELRAPLRPSRQGRGGRGRTRTVRYRLRMNYTALVGDNLKGLYRIAYLAEDNEKRWMALTQLHPTNARAMFPCLDEPQYKARFTLSVARHKNYTSVANMPVRSTEPMAGDWVWDHFHTSVPMSSYLIALAVFDFGRLESTADFPAPPPAAGVAGDVAGAAARGVTFRVWARPAALDRGAYATRIGPPVLKFFSSIFNISFPLPKQDMVAAPKLFFNAMENWGLITFREAALLVDEADAGSRHYVASVVAHELAHQWFGNLVTMRWWNDVWLNEGFATYMSQLGVSHVEPQWRSEGIFVLENMQGVMQQDALPSSHPVSRQVYHVSDIDQIFDIISYKKGSSLVRMMSEFLGAQVFQRGLNAYLRRHAYANAAQDDLWAALTETARHANAHALPPDQSVKSIMDSWTLRTGFPVLTVTRDYATGTARITQERFLVATNASDPSER
;
A
#
# COMPACT_ATOMS: atom_id res chain seq x y z
N MET A 1 -61.93 -27.23 -25.65
CA MET A 1 -62.32 -28.66 -25.59
C MET A 1 -61.85 -29.36 -26.86
N THR A 2 -61.73 -30.68 -26.79
CA THR A 2 -61.68 -31.71 -27.87
C THR A 2 -62.18 -31.31 -29.28
N GLN A 3 -61.68 -31.84 -30.42
CA GLN A 3 -60.63 -32.85 -30.69
C GLN A 3 -60.18 -32.84 -32.20
N TYR A 4 -59.18 -33.67 -32.53
CA TYR A 4 -58.52 -33.94 -33.83
C TYR A 4 -59.28 -33.87 -35.17
N ALA A 5 -58.53 -33.51 -36.23
CA ALA A 5 -58.51 -34.18 -37.55
C ALA A 5 -57.13 -33.98 -38.24
N THR A 6 -56.72 -34.88 -39.15
CA THR A 6 -55.38 -34.89 -39.81
C THR A 6 -55.42 -35.46 -41.23
N THR A 7 -54.41 -35.18 -42.09
CA THR A 7 -53.97 -35.90 -43.32
C THR A 7 -52.84 -35.09 -44.04
N PRO A 8 -52.06 -35.63 -45.01
CA PRO A 8 -51.10 -36.73 -44.85
C PRO A 8 -49.69 -36.45 -45.48
N LEU A 9 -48.75 -37.40 -45.34
CA LEU A 9 -47.46 -37.45 -46.06
C LEU A 9 -47.25 -38.85 -46.71
N PRO A 10 -46.46 -38.99 -47.79
CA PRO A 10 -46.36 -40.22 -48.59
C PRO A 10 -45.36 -41.28 -48.06
N LEU A 11 -45.46 -42.49 -48.61
CA LEU A 11 -44.74 -43.73 -48.22
C LEU A 11 -43.77 -44.21 -49.31
N LEU A 12 -42.82 -45.11 -48.95
CA LEU A 12 -42.27 -46.29 -49.67
C LEU A 12 -40.92 -46.75 -49.04
N PRO A 13 -40.48 -48.03 -49.11
CA PRO A 13 -41.17 -49.31 -48.91
C PRO A 13 -40.47 -50.19 -47.82
N LEU A 14 -40.84 -51.48 -47.67
CA LEU A 14 -40.38 -52.40 -46.60
C LEU A 14 -40.10 -53.86 -47.06
N LEU A 15 -39.18 -54.55 -46.34
CA LEU A 15 -39.12 -56.01 -46.06
C LEU A 15 -38.82 -56.98 -47.26
N PRO A 16 -38.48 -58.31 -47.07
CA PRO A 16 -38.67 -59.27 -45.95
C PRO A 16 -37.41 -59.59 -45.10
N LEU A 17 -37.39 -60.18 -43.87
CA LEU A 17 -38.20 -61.15 -43.06
C LEU A 17 -37.63 -62.60 -42.97
N LEU A 18 -36.77 -62.84 -41.94
CA LEU A 18 -36.67 -63.97 -40.96
C LEU A 18 -36.91 -65.47 -41.34
N PRO A 19 -36.18 -66.42 -40.70
CA PRO A 19 -36.74 -67.09 -39.49
C PRO A 19 -35.75 -67.57 -38.35
N LEU A 20 -36.30 -67.68 -37.12
CA LEU A 20 -35.92 -68.44 -35.88
C LEU A 20 -34.46 -68.45 -35.34
N VAL A 21 -34.14 -67.98 -34.10
CA VAL A 21 -34.44 -68.51 -32.72
C VAL A 21 -33.70 -69.84 -32.41
N PRO A 22 -32.99 -70.06 -31.26
CA PRO A 22 -33.21 -69.50 -29.90
C PRO A 22 -31.97 -69.11 -29.00
N LEU A 23 -32.30 -68.58 -27.81
CA LEU A 23 -31.60 -68.66 -26.49
C LEU A 23 -30.40 -67.76 -26.11
N LEU A 24 -30.40 -67.41 -24.81
CA LEU A 24 -29.46 -66.64 -23.98
C LEU A 24 -29.17 -67.49 -22.71
N PRO A 25 -28.27 -67.11 -21.77
CA PRO A 25 -26.99 -66.38 -21.81
C PRO A 25 -25.82 -67.22 -21.21
N LEU A 26 -24.57 -66.71 -21.19
CA LEU A 26 -23.61 -66.75 -20.04
C LEU A 26 -22.18 -66.26 -20.40
N LEU A 27 -21.37 -66.00 -19.36
CA LEU A 27 -19.90 -65.76 -19.34
C LEU A 27 -19.09 -67.08 -19.57
N PRO A 28 -17.74 -67.10 -19.63
CA PRO A 28 -16.72 -66.02 -19.70
C PRO A 28 -15.61 -66.24 -20.79
N LEU A 29 -14.55 -65.41 -20.80
CA LEU A 29 -13.09 -65.77 -20.86
C LEU A 29 -12.17 -64.83 -21.69
N LEU A 30 -11.00 -64.57 -21.11
CA LEU A 30 -9.74 -64.03 -21.69
C LEU A 30 -9.00 -65.13 -22.50
N PRO A 31 -7.80 -64.87 -23.09
CA PRO A 31 -7.26 -63.67 -23.76
C PRO A 31 -6.61 -64.03 -25.13
N LEU A 32 -6.05 -63.05 -25.86
CA LEU A 32 -4.73 -63.25 -26.53
C LEU A 32 -4.02 -61.91 -26.82
N LEU A 33 -2.79 -61.99 -27.33
CA LEU A 33 -1.79 -60.92 -27.44
C LEU A 33 -1.37 -60.69 -28.92
N LEU A 34 -0.62 -59.60 -29.17
CA LEU A 34 0.20 -59.31 -30.36
C LEU A 34 -0.54 -58.97 -31.67
N LEU A 35 -0.35 -57.73 -32.17
CA LEU A 35 0.58 -57.47 -33.30
C LEU A 35 0.82 -55.97 -33.54
N LEU A 36 2.08 -55.62 -33.78
CA LEU A 36 2.59 -54.35 -34.33
C LEU A 36 3.33 -54.72 -35.63
N PRO A 37 3.31 -53.91 -36.70
CA PRO A 37 4.35 -52.88 -36.91
C PRO A 37 3.76 -51.60 -37.59
N LEU A 38 4.47 -50.52 -37.98
CA LEU A 38 5.88 -50.19 -38.29
C LEU A 38 6.23 -48.84 -37.62
N LEU A 39 7.44 -48.62 -37.09
CA LEU A 39 8.62 -48.08 -37.80
C LEU A 39 8.28 -46.90 -38.74
N SER A 40 8.77 -45.69 -38.53
CA SER A 40 10.19 -45.30 -38.32
C SER A 40 10.28 -43.84 -37.79
N LEU A 41 11.41 -43.24 -37.37
CA LEU A 41 12.83 -43.60 -37.30
C LEU A 41 13.51 -42.78 -36.16
N LEU A 42 14.84 -42.92 -35.98
CA LEU A 42 15.76 -42.10 -35.14
C LEU A 42 17.11 -42.02 -35.91
N PRO A 43 18.18 -41.25 -35.55
CA PRO A 43 18.83 -41.17 -34.23
C PRO A 43 19.22 -39.70 -33.87
N LEU A 44 19.98 -39.32 -32.82
CA LEU A 44 21.05 -39.97 -32.06
C LEU A 44 21.03 -39.66 -30.54
N LEU A 45 21.49 -40.65 -29.78
CA LEU A 45 21.99 -40.54 -28.40
C LEU A 45 23.28 -41.39 -28.33
N PRO A 46 24.18 -41.12 -27.37
CA PRO A 46 24.74 -42.21 -26.54
C PRO A 46 24.43 -41.98 -25.04
N LEU A 47 23.92 -42.94 -24.25
CA LEU A 47 24.52 -44.21 -23.77
C LEU A 47 25.69 -43.97 -22.78
N VAL A 48 25.86 -44.69 -21.65
CA VAL A 48 25.46 -46.06 -21.21
C VAL A 48 25.19 -46.10 -19.66
N PRO A 49 25.16 -47.26 -18.95
CA PRO A 49 24.10 -48.26 -18.64
C PRO A 49 23.34 -48.00 -17.29
N LEU A 50 22.19 -48.60 -16.88
CA LEU A 50 21.76 -50.02 -16.70
C LEU A 50 22.56 -50.78 -15.62
N LEU A 51 22.06 -51.69 -14.75
CA LEU A 51 20.77 -52.39 -14.45
C LEU A 51 20.89 -52.87 -12.94
N PRO A 52 20.17 -53.86 -12.33
CA PRO A 52 18.79 -54.41 -12.42
C PRO A 52 18.05 -54.35 -11.03
N LEU A 53 16.91 -54.98 -10.64
CA LEU A 53 15.86 -55.81 -11.27
C LEU A 53 14.46 -55.59 -10.59
N LEU A 54 13.73 -56.67 -10.18
CA LEU A 54 12.36 -56.81 -9.63
C LEU A 54 12.28 -58.21 -8.92
N PRO A 55 11.15 -58.75 -8.38
CA PRO A 55 9.82 -58.19 -8.02
C PRO A 55 9.24 -58.65 -6.65
N LEU A 56 8.06 -58.12 -6.24
CA LEU A 56 6.86 -58.89 -5.87
C LEU A 56 5.64 -57.99 -5.47
N LEU A 57 4.44 -58.56 -5.50
CA LEU A 57 3.10 -57.96 -5.25
C LEU A 57 2.23 -59.01 -4.52
N PRO A 58 1.00 -58.74 -4.02
CA PRO A 58 0.30 -57.48 -3.68
C PRO A 58 -0.25 -57.47 -2.21
N LEU A 59 -0.93 -56.38 -1.78
CA LEU A 59 -2.25 -56.39 -1.08
C LEU A 59 -2.63 -55.02 -0.46
N LEU A 60 -3.92 -54.69 -0.54
CA LEU A 60 -4.69 -53.85 0.42
C LEU A 60 -5.60 -54.81 1.23
N PRO A 61 -6.22 -54.44 2.37
CA PRO A 61 -6.64 -53.09 2.79
C PRO A 61 -6.34 -52.75 4.28
N LEU A 62 -7.05 -51.74 4.80
CA LEU A 62 -7.22 -51.30 6.21
C LEU A 62 -6.28 -50.20 6.74
N LEU A 63 -6.89 -49.03 7.00
CA LEU A 63 -6.56 -48.15 8.14
C LEU A 63 -6.94 -48.90 9.45
N PRO A 64 -6.32 -48.61 10.63
CA PRO A 64 -6.37 -47.26 11.20
C PRO A 64 -5.12 -46.78 11.98
N LEU A 65 -5.20 -45.51 12.42
CA LEU A 65 -4.40 -44.84 13.46
C LEU A 65 -2.93 -44.45 13.15
N LEU A 66 -2.59 -43.24 13.63
CA LEU A 66 -1.25 -42.65 13.68
C LEU A 66 -0.44 -43.28 14.84
N PRO A 67 0.91 -43.25 14.81
CA PRO A 67 1.56 -42.10 15.45
C PRO A 67 2.87 -41.59 14.81
N LEU A 68 3.04 -40.28 14.97
CA LEU A 68 4.27 -39.50 15.16
C LEU A 68 5.65 -40.21 15.03
N LEU A 69 6.40 -39.75 14.02
CA LEU A 69 7.78 -39.23 14.10
C LEU A 69 8.95 -40.11 14.64
N PRO A 70 10.10 -40.06 13.93
CA PRO A 70 11.40 -40.03 14.61
C PRO A 70 12.26 -38.85 14.10
N LEU A 71 12.11 -37.68 14.72
CA LEU A 71 13.04 -36.55 14.57
C LEU A 71 13.85 -36.44 15.87
N LEU A 72 14.72 -37.43 16.10
CA LEU A 72 15.52 -37.58 17.31
C LEU A 72 17.00 -37.70 16.95
N LEU A 73 17.69 -36.56 16.88
CA LEU A 73 19.14 -36.48 16.91
C LEU A 73 19.56 -35.22 17.68
N LEU A 74 20.57 -35.37 18.54
CA LEU A 74 21.38 -34.32 19.14
C LEU A 74 20.71 -33.37 20.17
N LEU A 75 20.57 -33.84 21.41
CA LEU A 75 20.85 -33.01 22.59
C LEU A 75 21.52 -33.88 23.69
N PRO A 76 22.61 -33.44 24.37
CA PRO A 76 23.36 -34.30 25.29
C PRO A 76 22.98 -34.15 26.78
N LEU A 77 22.74 -35.31 27.42
CA LEU A 77 23.14 -35.72 28.78
C LEU A 77 23.17 -34.69 29.94
N LEU A 78 22.30 -34.92 30.95
CA LEU A 78 22.63 -35.23 32.37
C LEU A 78 21.32 -35.78 33.05
N PRO A 79 21.33 -36.39 34.26
CA PRO A 79 20.48 -37.58 34.51
C PRO A 79 19.42 -37.48 35.65
N LEU A 80 18.41 -38.37 35.58
CA LEU A 80 17.86 -39.29 36.63
C LEU A 80 18.09 -38.91 38.13
N LEU A 81 17.18 -39.02 39.11
CA LEU A 81 15.76 -39.45 39.32
C LEU A 81 15.45 -39.13 40.84
N PRO A 82 14.41 -39.63 41.58
CA PRO A 82 12.99 -39.96 41.34
C PRO A 82 11.95 -39.20 42.24
N LEU A 83 10.65 -39.32 41.89
CA LEU A 83 9.44 -39.70 42.67
C LEU A 83 9.43 -39.54 44.25
N LEU A 84 8.34 -39.28 44.99
CA LEU A 84 6.87 -39.46 44.79
C LEU A 84 5.99 -38.43 45.63
N PRO A 85 4.78 -38.66 46.27
CA PRO A 85 3.57 -37.88 45.95
C PRO A 85 2.81 -37.12 47.12
N LEU A 86 1.66 -36.55 46.73
CA LEU A 86 0.52 -35.91 47.45
C LEU A 86 0.27 -36.17 48.96
N VAL A 87 -0.16 -35.11 49.66
CA VAL A 87 -1.33 -35.08 50.60
C VAL A 87 -2.05 -33.71 50.48
N PRO A 88 -3.41 -33.59 50.53
CA PRO A 88 -4.16 -32.32 50.37
C PRO A 88 -5.00 -31.87 51.59
N LEU A 89 -5.56 -30.62 51.53
CA LEU A 89 -6.60 -30.01 52.41
C LEU A 89 -6.14 -29.66 53.86
N LEU A 90 -6.56 -28.61 54.60
CA LEU A 90 -7.21 -27.27 54.45
C LEU A 90 -7.17 -26.61 55.89
N PRO A 91 -7.82 -25.49 56.32
CA PRO A 91 -8.48 -24.35 55.66
C PRO A 91 -8.15 -22.93 56.30
N LEU A 92 -9.04 -21.95 56.08
CA LEU A 92 -9.31 -20.69 56.85
C LEU A 92 -8.37 -19.45 56.76
N LEU A 93 -8.94 -18.41 56.15
CA LEU A 93 -8.74 -16.96 56.43
C LEU A 93 -9.75 -16.49 57.53
N PRO A 94 -9.80 -15.21 57.98
CA PRO A 94 -8.99 -14.02 57.64
C PRO A 94 -8.43 -13.24 58.87
N LEU A 95 -7.62 -12.19 58.62
CA LEU A 95 -7.75 -10.86 59.27
C LEU A 95 -6.85 -9.78 58.60
N LEU A 96 -7.08 -8.50 58.92
CA LEU A 96 -6.46 -7.31 58.28
C LEU A 96 -5.67 -6.47 59.33
N PRO A 97 -5.16 -5.28 58.96
CA PRO A 97 -3.76 -4.97 58.67
C PRO A 97 -2.89 -4.58 59.89
N LEU A 98 -1.56 -4.62 59.73
CA LEU A 98 -0.62 -4.08 60.71
C LEU A 98 -0.51 -2.53 60.62
N LEU A 99 -0.24 -1.86 61.74
CA LEU A 99 -0.18 -0.38 61.83
C LEU A 99 0.90 0.11 62.82
N LEU A 100 1.57 1.22 62.46
CA LEU A 100 2.43 2.11 63.28
C LEU A 100 3.70 1.55 63.96
N LEU A 101 4.81 2.31 63.80
CA LEU A 101 5.36 3.11 64.91
C LEU A 101 6.41 4.15 64.44
N LEU A 102 6.02 5.43 64.45
CA LEU A 102 6.84 6.67 64.49
C LEU A 102 5.83 7.80 64.80
N PRO A 103 6.12 8.76 65.72
CA PRO A 103 6.88 9.98 65.40
C PRO A 103 7.74 10.43 66.64
N PRO A 104 8.05 11.72 67.00
CA PRO A 104 7.27 12.98 66.91
C PRO A 104 7.98 14.19 66.21
N GLN A 105 7.22 15.29 66.02
CA GLN A 105 7.65 16.61 65.50
C GLN A 105 6.86 17.73 66.22
N PRO A 106 7.46 18.91 66.48
CA PRO A 106 6.67 20.16 66.64
C PRO A 106 7.38 21.43 66.09
N PRO A 107 6.69 22.59 65.96
CA PRO A 107 5.40 22.83 65.30
C PRO A 107 5.48 24.02 64.27
N PRO A 108 4.43 24.29 63.44
CA PRO A 108 4.56 25.15 62.24
C PRO A 108 3.91 26.56 62.31
N ARG A 109 4.34 27.45 61.40
CA ARG A 109 3.69 28.68 60.84
C ARG A 109 4.54 29.15 59.65
N GLY A 110 4.07 29.78 58.56
CA GLY A 110 2.73 30.14 58.07
C GLY A 110 2.82 30.61 56.59
N GLN A 111 1.71 30.79 55.87
CA GLN A 111 1.74 31.02 54.40
C GLN A 111 1.92 32.48 53.94
N ARG A 112 2.56 32.64 52.76
CA ARG A 112 2.43 33.70 51.73
C ARG A 112 2.68 35.18 52.12
N SER A 113 3.72 35.79 51.54
CA SER A 113 3.59 36.89 50.54
C SER A 113 4.96 37.47 50.07
N ARG A 114 4.92 38.23 48.97
CA ARG A 114 5.96 39.14 48.41
C ARG A 114 5.25 40.50 48.14
N PRO A 115 5.95 41.64 47.91
CA PRO A 115 7.38 41.96 48.08
C PRO A 115 7.61 43.25 48.93
N ALA A 116 8.87 43.74 49.07
CA ALA A 116 9.31 45.15 49.00
C ALA A 116 10.60 45.44 49.84
N VAL A 117 11.22 46.59 49.56
CA VAL A 117 12.50 47.13 50.06
C VAL A 117 12.18 48.47 50.75
N PRO A 118 12.71 48.84 51.96
CA PRO A 118 14.02 49.52 52.01
C PRO A 118 14.88 49.52 53.31
N ALA A 119 16.20 49.70 53.09
CA ALA A 119 17.16 50.58 53.78
C ALA A 119 17.51 50.52 55.30
N ARG A 120 18.84 50.43 55.55
CA ARG A 120 19.67 51.12 56.56
C ARG A 120 19.41 50.95 58.08
N SER A 121 20.36 50.27 58.75
CA SER A 121 21.27 50.86 59.76
C SER A 121 22.41 49.87 60.14
N GLY A 122 23.54 50.37 60.66
CA GLY A 122 24.61 49.59 61.32
C GLY A 122 24.78 50.03 62.77
N PRO A 123 25.97 49.99 63.42
CA PRO A 123 27.27 49.46 62.95
C PRO A 123 28.08 48.63 64.00
N GLY A 124 29.24 48.10 63.60
CA GLY A 124 30.33 47.63 64.50
C GLY A 124 30.28 46.13 64.92
N GLY A 125 31.42 45.47 65.18
CA GLY A 125 32.81 45.92 64.97
C GLY A 125 33.91 44.93 65.38
N ALA A 126 35.09 45.12 64.80
CA ALA A 126 36.45 44.71 65.25
C ALA A 126 36.83 43.20 65.36
N GLY A 127 37.83 42.81 64.55
CA GLY A 127 38.70 41.64 64.73
C GLY A 127 39.93 41.76 63.79
N ARG A 128 41.15 41.72 64.34
CA ARG A 128 42.42 41.91 63.58
C ARG A 128 43.15 40.58 63.38
N ARG A 129 43.87 40.42 62.25
CA ARG A 129 45.34 40.57 62.15
C ARG A 129 45.87 40.23 60.73
N ASP A 130 46.73 41.13 60.25
CA ASP A 130 48.09 40.93 59.68
C ASP A 130 48.28 39.80 58.63
N GLY A 131 48.73 40.02 57.38
CA GLY A 131 49.16 41.21 56.61
C GLY A 131 49.30 40.84 55.11
N VAL A 132 50.17 41.35 54.22
CA VAL A 132 51.26 42.38 54.23
C VAL A 132 51.32 43.06 52.81
N GLN A 133 52.27 43.96 52.58
CA GLN A 133 52.66 44.75 51.38
C GLN A 133 52.67 44.02 50.00
N GLY A 134 52.52 44.69 48.83
CA GLY A 134 51.98 46.03 48.57
C GLY A 134 52.86 47.05 47.78
N VAL A 135 52.52 47.27 46.50
CA VAL A 135 52.45 48.54 45.69
C VAL A 135 53.56 49.62 45.72
N PRO A 136 53.74 50.39 44.61
CA PRO A 136 53.15 51.74 44.50
C PRO A 136 52.23 51.89 43.24
N ARG A 137 51.04 52.51 43.31
CA ARG A 137 50.71 53.97 43.25
C ARG A 137 51.03 54.63 41.88
N ALA A 138 50.23 55.57 41.34
CA ALA A 138 49.24 56.46 41.97
C ALA A 138 47.89 56.59 41.21
N VAL A 139 47.10 57.62 41.52
CA VAL A 139 45.66 57.82 41.20
C VAL A 139 45.40 59.30 40.78
N ASN A 140 44.21 59.60 40.24
CA ASN A 140 43.61 60.92 39.93
C ASN A 140 43.95 61.60 38.58
N VAL A 141 43.09 62.43 37.94
CA VAL A 141 41.59 62.48 37.88
C VAL A 141 41.09 63.44 36.76
N GLN A 142 39.86 63.24 36.26
CA GLN A 142 38.95 64.23 35.59
C GLN A 142 39.11 64.75 34.12
N TYR A 143 37.91 64.98 33.52
CA TYR A 143 37.43 66.00 32.55
C TYR A 143 37.86 66.10 31.05
N PHE A 144 36.86 65.81 30.18
CA PHE A 144 36.36 66.54 28.98
C PHE A 144 37.09 66.65 27.61
N ARG A 145 36.41 66.09 26.60
CA ARG A 145 36.09 66.59 25.22
C ARG A 145 37.17 66.97 24.18
N ARG A 146 36.89 66.46 22.95
CA ARG A 146 37.09 67.01 21.57
C ARG A 146 38.44 66.85 20.83
N ASN A 147 38.36 65.95 19.82
CA ASN A 147 38.69 66.16 18.39
C ASN A 147 40.13 66.45 17.87
N LEU A 148 40.61 65.46 17.11
CA LEU A 148 41.12 65.54 15.72
C LEU A 148 42.61 65.85 15.38
N ARG A 149 43.16 64.92 14.57
CA ARG A 149 44.13 65.07 13.44
C ARG A 149 45.64 65.24 13.72
N SER A 150 46.40 64.22 13.34
CA SER A 150 47.51 64.28 12.37
C SER A 150 47.78 62.85 11.85
N VAL A 151 47.68 62.44 10.57
CA VAL A 151 48.06 62.99 9.25
C VAL A 151 49.51 62.67 8.82
N ARG A 152 49.64 61.96 7.69
CA ARG A 152 50.68 61.92 6.62
C ARG A 152 50.75 60.48 6.06
N ARG A 153 50.91 60.17 4.76
CA ARG A 153 50.94 60.86 3.43
C ARG A 153 50.73 59.73 2.39
N GLY A 154 50.25 59.89 1.15
CA GLY A 154 49.67 60.97 0.34
C GLY A 154 49.17 60.30 -0.98
N ALA A 155 48.01 60.66 -1.55
CA ALA A 155 47.79 61.75 -2.52
C ALA A 155 48.54 61.54 -3.86
N TRP A 156 47.98 61.78 -5.05
CA TRP A 156 47.17 62.95 -5.47
C TRP A 156 46.19 62.66 -6.65
N ARG A 157 44.98 63.27 -6.59
CA ARG A 157 44.24 63.98 -7.68
C ARG A 157 43.81 63.28 -9.00
N ASP A 158 42.82 63.76 -9.76
CA ASP A 158 41.62 64.62 -9.53
C ASP A 158 40.71 64.59 -10.80
N LEU A 159 39.42 64.99 -10.66
CA LEU A 159 38.54 65.53 -11.73
C LEU A 159 38.17 64.57 -12.90
N THR A 160 37.11 64.74 -13.72
CA THR A 160 36.02 65.73 -13.87
C THR A 160 34.66 65.03 -14.13
N SER A 161 33.53 65.72 -13.91
CA SER A 161 32.27 65.51 -14.65
C SER A 161 31.85 66.78 -15.40
N PRO A 162 31.22 66.68 -16.58
CA PRO A 162 30.25 67.68 -17.03
C PRO A 162 28.92 67.09 -17.55
N CYS A 163 27.94 67.97 -17.81
CA CYS A 163 26.50 67.66 -17.93
C CYS A 163 25.94 67.78 -19.38
N ALA A 164 24.60 67.70 -19.47
CA ALA A 164 23.70 68.21 -20.55
C ALA A 164 23.50 67.28 -21.78
N LEU A 165 22.42 67.37 -22.59
CA LEU A 165 21.31 68.36 -22.75
C LEU A 165 19.91 67.64 -22.64
N LEU A 166 18.80 68.28 -22.22
CA LEU A 166 17.76 69.00 -23.02
C LEU A 166 17.29 68.24 -24.29
N SER A 167 16.01 68.14 -24.69
CA SER A 167 14.80 69.00 -24.59
C SER A 167 13.52 68.17 -24.95
N SER A 168 12.24 68.58 -24.89
CA SER A 168 11.44 69.55 -24.10
C SER A 168 9.91 69.42 -24.43
N VAL A 169 9.05 70.33 -23.91
CA VAL A 169 7.78 70.82 -24.52
C VAL A 169 6.46 69.98 -24.47
N THR A 170 5.59 70.37 -23.51
CA THR A 170 4.10 70.60 -23.62
C THR A 170 3.10 69.43 -23.70
N THR A 171 1.82 69.50 -23.26
CA THR A 171 0.93 70.48 -22.54
C THR A 171 -0.31 69.68 -22.03
N SER A 172 -1.24 70.11 -21.15
CA SER A 172 -1.35 71.19 -20.13
C SER A 172 -2.70 71.07 -19.39
N ARG A 173 -2.82 71.66 -18.16
CA ARG A 173 -4.09 71.97 -17.43
C ARG A 173 -4.90 70.73 -16.95
N GLU A 174 -5.72 70.80 -15.89
CA GLU A 174 -6.17 71.93 -15.07
C GLU A 174 -6.48 71.57 -13.58
N ALA A 175 -6.27 72.54 -12.69
CA ALA A 175 -7.08 72.91 -11.50
C ALA A 175 -7.58 71.92 -10.40
N MET A 176 -7.20 72.26 -9.15
CA MET A 176 -8.07 72.40 -7.93
C MET A 176 -8.59 71.12 -7.20
N THR A 177 -8.84 71.08 -5.86
CA THR A 177 -8.62 72.03 -4.74
C THR A 177 -8.55 71.35 -3.35
N CYS A 178 -7.92 72.06 -2.40
CA CYS A 178 -8.20 72.12 -0.94
C CYS A 178 -7.94 70.93 0.03
N ARG A 179 -7.34 71.33 1.17
CA ARG A 179 -7.24 70.71 2.51
C ARG A 179 -8.34 71.30 3.42
N PRO A 180 -8.65 70.83 4.66
CA PRO A 180 -7.73 70.38 5.73
C PRO A 180 -8.17 69.02 6.37
N HIS A 181 -7.82 68.57 7.60
CA HIS A 181 -7.20 69.21 8.77
C HIS A 181 -6.34 68.25 9.64
N HIS A 182 -6.33 68.41 10.97
CA HIS A 182 -5.56 67.65 11.96
C HIS A 182 -6.44 66.64 12.74
N ALA A 183 -5.95 65.71 13.58
CA ALA A 183 -4.75 64.84 13.56
C ALA A 183 -4.76 64.01 14.86
N LEU A 184 -4.47 62.70 14.81
CA LEU A 184 -3.81 61.94 15.91
C LEU A 184 -3.53 60.47 15.52
N ALA A 185 -2.38 59.97 15.99
CA ALA A 185 -1.99 58.57 16.23
C ALA A 185 -2.45 57.43 15.29
N ALA A 186 -1.56 57.00 14.38
CA ALA A 186 -1.15 55.59 14.23
C ALA A 186 0.12 55.47 13.36
N VAL A 187 1.11 54.67 13.78
CA VAL A 187 2.27 54.27 12.97
C VAL A 187 2.46 52.77 13.10
N ALA A 188 2.26 52.02 12.00
CA ALA A 188 2.98 50.81 11.57
C ALA A 188 2.18 50.02 10.51
N VAL A 189 2.88 49.24 9.67
CA VAL A 189 2.37 48.18 8.74
C VAL A 189 1.21 48.62 7.81
N LEU A 190 1.42 49.21 6.63
CA LEU A 190 2.19 48.78 5.45
C LEU A 190 1.54 47.64 4.62
N LEU A 191 0.91 48.06 3.51
CA LEU A 191 0.68 47.32 2.26
C LEU A 191 0.02 45.93 2.30
N VAL A 192 -1.31 45.93 2.08
CA VAL A 192 -2.04 44.83 1.44
C VAL A 192 -2.93 45.41 0.33
N LEU A 193 -3.13 44.64 -0.74
CA LEU A 193 -3.95 44.90 -1.95
C LEU A 193 -3.32 45.73 -3.10
N VAL A 194 -2.97 45.02 -4.19
CA VAL A 194 -3.48 45.21 -5.57
C VAL A 194 -3.28 46.60 -6.23
N SER A 195 -2.58 46.77 -7.37
CA SER A 195 -2.23 45.80 -8.44
C SER A 195 -1.08 46.26 -9.37
N ALA A 196 -0.61 45.32 -10.21
CA ALA A 196 -0.03 45.50 -11.57
C ALA A 196 1.18 46.47 -11.75
N ALA A 197 2.32 46.13 -12.35
CA ALA A 197 2.59 45.20 -13.46
C ALA A 197 4.12 45.05 -13.70
N ARG A 198 4.51 44.12 -14.61
CA ARG A 198 5.85 43.98 -15.23
C ARG A 198 7.02 43.59 -14.30
N GLY A 199 7.02 42.33 -13.88
CA GLY A 199 8.25 41.53 -13.75
C GLY A 199 8.37 40.59 -14.97
N GLN A 200 9.57 40.14 -15.32
CA GLN A 200 9.79 39.31 -16.53
C GLN A 200 9.57 37.82 -16.25
N ASP A 201 8.91 37.12 -17.18
CA ASP A 201 8.79 35.66 -17.18
C ASP A 201 10.16 35.01 -17.49
N VAL A 202 10.95 34.73 -16.45
CA VAL A 202 12.04 33.77 -16.55
C VAL A 202 11.42 32.38 -16.45
N VAL A 203 11.23 31.74 -17.61
CA VAL A 203 10.90 30.31 -17.66
C VAL A 203 12.11 29.54 -17.14
N HIS A 204 12.07 29.17 -15.87
CA HIS A 204 12.98 28.15 -15.35
C HIS A 204 12.50 26.81 -15.88
N ASP A 205 13.13 26.39 -16.97
CA ASP A 205 12.98 25.08 -17.55
C ASP A 205 13.46 24.05 -16.52
N GLN A 206 12.51 23.37 -15.89
CA GLN A 206 12.74 22.23 -15.00
C GLN A 206 12.10 20.99 -15.62
N ASP A 207 12.59 20.63 -16.82
CA ASP A 207 12.94 19.24 -17.08
C ASP A 207 13.97 18.80 -16.00
N SER A 208 13.46 18.53 -14.80
CA SER A 208 14.22 17.78 -13.81
C SER A 208 14.55 16.43 -14.43
N HIS A 209 15.83 16.04 -14.41
CA HIS A 209 16.28 14.85 -15.12
C HIS A 209 15.48 13.62 -14.69
N VAL A 210 14.51 13.24 -15.52
CA VAL A 210 14.17 11.84 -15.74
C VAL A 210 15.50 11.22 -16.14
N GLY A 211 16.10 10.47 -15.22
CA GLY A 211 17.31 9.72 -15.53
C GLY A 211 16.98 8.89 -16.76
N ALA A 212 17.73 9.10 -17.85
CA ALA A 212 17.62 8.22 -18.99
C ALA A 212 17.99 6.83 -18.47
N GLU A 213 17.00 5.95 -18.37
CA GLU A 213 17.25 4.56 -18.01
C GLU A 213 18.28 4.02 -19.00
N PRO A 214 19.25 3.20 -18.56
CA PRO A 214 20.25 2.65 -19.46
C PRO A 214 19.55 2.03 -20.68
N ALA A 215 20.03 2.37 -21.87
CA ALA A 215 19.66 1.67 -23.09
C ALA A 215 20.35 0.29 -23.09
N ASP A 216 19.87 -0.56 -22.18
CA ASP A 216 20.15 -1.98 -22.08
C ASP A 216 19.00 -2.67 -22.83
N ASP A 217 19.31 -3.41 -23.90
CA ASP A 217 18.30 -4.01 -24.80
C ASP A 217 17.56 -5.23 -24.19
N ASN A 218 17.44 -5.26 -22.86
CA ASN A 218 16.67 -6.23 -22.10
C ASN A 218 15.16 -5.90 -22.19
N VAL A 219 14.37 -6.89 -22.61
CA VAL A 219 12.91 -6.74 -22.82
C VAL A 219 12.20 -6.52 -21.48
N THR A 220 11.88 -5.27 -21.15
CA THR A 220 11.08 -4.95 -19.97
C THR A 220 9.62 -5.34 -20.18
N THR A 221 9.00 -5.92 -19.15
CA THR A 221 7.57 -6.28 -19.17
C THR A 221 6.67 -5.07 -18.85
N TRP A 222 7.08 -3.87 -19.27
CA TRP A 222 6.43 -2.59 -18.99
C TRP A 222 5.51 -2.19 -20.15
N LEU A 223 4.36 -1.59 -19.83
CA LEU A 223 3.46 -1.07 -20.86
C LEU A 223 3.98 0.24 -21.46
N PRO A 224 3.78 0.47 -22.78
CA PRO A 224 4.02 1.77 -23.39
C PRO A 224 3.32 2.89 -22.62
N ARG A 225 4.03 4.00 -22.37
CA ARG A 225 3.54 5.16 -21.60
C ARG A 225 2.59 6.05 -22.44
N ASP A 226 1.69 5.39 -23.15
CA ASP A 226 0.94 5.90 -24.30
C ASP A 226 -0.51 6.21 -23.98
N LEU A 227 -1.04 5.58 -22.94
CA LEU A 227 -2.43 5.62 -22.52
C LEU A 227 -2.57 6.26 -21.13
N GLU A 228 -3.66 6.97 -20.91
CA GLU A 228 -4.13 7.40 -19.60
C GLU A 228 -5.52 6.78 -19.36
N PRO A 229 -5.63 5.80 -18.44
CA PRO A 229 -6.91 5.13 -18.20
C PRO A 229 -7.86 6.06 -17.44
N MET A 230 -9.16 5.99 -17.74
CA MET A 230 -10.18 6.78 -17.04
C MET A 230 -11.15 5.88 -16.27
N HIS A 231 -11.72 4.89 -16.96
CA HIS A 231 -12.81 4.07 -16.43
C HIS A 231 -12.85 2.71 -17.10
N TYR A 232 -12.99 1.65 -16.31
CA TYR A 232 -13.29 0.31 -16.77
C TYR A 232 -14.69 -0.10 -16.31
N ARG A 233 -15.50 -0.65 -17.22
CA ARG A 233 -16.66 -1.49 -16.89
C ARG A 233 -16.26 -2.94 -17.17
N VAL A 234 -16.48 -3.81 -16.20
CA VAL A 234 -16.22 -5.26 -16.34
C VAL A 234 -17.47 -6.01 -15.90
N ARG A 235 -18.01 -6.86 -16.77
CA ARG A 235 -19.12 -7.75 -16.47
C ARG A 235 -18.62 -9.18 -16.58
N ILE A 236 -18.84 -10.00 -15.56
CA ILE A 236 -18.25 -11.35 -15.49
C ILE A 236 -19.22 -12.38 -14.88
N GLN A 237 -19.20 -13.61 -15.40
CA GLN A 237 -20.02 -14.74 -14.93
C GLN A 237 -19.15 -15.92 -14.45
N PRO A 238 -18.65 -15.94 -13.20
CA PRO A 238 -17.84 -17.05 -12.69
C PRO A 238 -18.67 -18.35 -12.59
N ARG A 239 -18.33 -19.36 -13.41
CA ARG A 239 -19.09 -20.62 -13.46
C ARG A 239 -18.57 -21.66 -12.46
N LEU A 240 -18.78 -21.40 -11.17
CA LEU A 240 -18.23 -22.21 -10.06
C LEU A 240 -18.47 -23.72 -10.15
N HIS A 241 -19.63 -24.13 -10.67
CA HIS A 241 -20.08 -25.53 -10.75
C HIS A 241 -19.90 -26.18 -12.13
N ASP A 242 -19.51 -25.41 -13.15
CA ASP A 242 -19.26 -25.91 -14.51
C ASP A 242 -17.91 -26.66 -14.55
N LEU A 243 -17.80 -27.70 -15.38
CA LEU A 243 -16.54 -28.42 -15.63
C LEU A 243 -15.60 -27.65 -16.56
N SER A 244 -16.08 -26.59 -17.24
CA SER A 244 -15.24 -25.70 -18.05
C SER A 244 -14.28 -24.85 -17.23
N PHE A 245 -14.60 -24.59 -15.95
CA PHE A 245 -13.87 -23.67 -15.07
C PHE A 245 -13.63 -22.28 -15.69
N THR A 246 -14.62 -21.77 -16.44
CA THR A 246 -14.55 -20.47 -17.12
C THR A 246 -15.36 -19.37 -16.44
N ALA A 247 -15.01 -18.13 -16.76
CA ALA A 247 -15.80 -16.94 -16.50
C ALA A 247 -15.94 -16.10 -17.79
N PRO A 248 -17.01 -16.31 -18.58
CA PRO A 248 -17.34 -15.43 -19.70
C PRO A 248 -17.58 -13.99 -19.22
N ALA A 249 -17.15 -13.01 -20.00
CA ALA A 249 -17.10 -11.62 -19.59
C ALA A 249 -17.18 -10.62 -20.75
N ASP A 250 -17.59 -9.39 -20.44
CA ASP A 250 -17.47 -8.21 -21.32
C ASP A 250 -16.69 -7.08 -20.65
N LEU A 251 -15.90 -6.36 -21.46
CA LEU A 251 -15.04 -5.24 -21.09
C LEU A 251 -15.48 -3.98 -21.84
N GLU A 252 -15.52 -2.85 -21.12
CA GLU A 252 -15.51 -1.52 -21.73
C GLU A 252 -14.49 -0.62 -21.00
N PHE A 253 -13.37 -0.35 -21.66
CA PHE A 253 -12.25 0.44 -21.15
C PHE A 253 -12.21 1.82 -21.84
N THR A 254 -12.39 2.89 -21.08
CA THR A 254 -12.31 4.28 -21.55
C THR A 254 -10.99 4.94 -21.14
N PHE A 255 -10.32 5.60 -22.09
CA PHE A 255 -8.97 6.16 -21.92
C PHE A 255 -8.73 7.42 -22.76
N LEU A 256 -7.62 8.11 -22.49
CA LEU A 256 -7.02 9.13 -23.35
C LEU A 256 -5.72 8.59 -23.96
N ALA A 257 -5.38 9.05 -25.17
CA ALA A 257 -4.03 8.88 -25.72
C ALA A 257 -3.12 10.04 -25.24
N ARG A 258 -1.92 9.72 -24.75
CA ARG A 258 -0.89 10.69 -24.31
C ARG A 258 -0.09 11.26 -25.50
N ARG A 259 0.21 10.42 -26.49
CA ARG A 259 0.83 10.79 -27.77
C ARG A 259 0.00 10.26 -28.95
N THR A 260 0.43 10.48 -30.19
CA THR A 260 -0.19 9.83 -31.36
C THR A 260 0.30 8.39 -31.46
N ILE A 261 -0.63 7.45 -31.58
CA ILE A 261 -0.38 5.99 -31.55
C ILE A 261 -1.28 5.26 -32.53
N ASP A 262 -0.80 4.15 -33.07
CA ASP A 262 -1.44 3.29 -34.07
C ASP A 262 -1.97 1.97 -33.49
N ARG A 263 -1.78 1.71 -32.19
CA ARG A 263 -2.29 0.53 -31.50
C ARG A 263 -2.67 0.81 -30.04
N VAL A 264 -3.61 0.04 -29.52
CA VAL A 264 -4.03 0.07 -28.11
C VAL A 264 -3.52 -1.20 -27.42
N VAL A 265 -2.52 -1.07 -26.56
CA VAL A 265 -1.86 -2.19 -25.86
C VAL A 265 -2.40 -2.30 -24.42
N VAL A 266 -2.71 -3.52 -23.98
CA VAL A 266 -3.13 -3.86 -22.61
C VAL A 266 -2.48 -5.17 -22.18
N ASN A 267 -2.32 -5.40 -20.87
CA ASN A 267 -1.89 -6.70 -20.36
C ASN A 267 -3.02 -7.73 -20.40
N VAL A 268 -2.67 -8.97 -20.73
CA VAL A 268 -3.52 -10.17 -20.65
C VAL A 268 -2.69 -11.40 -20.30
N ARG A 269 -3.27 -12.34 -19.56
CA ARG A 269 -2.75 -13.71 -19.38
C ARG A 269 -3.91 -14.67 -19.16
N ASP A 270 -3.86 -15.88 -19.73
CA ASP A 270 -4.90 -16.91 -19.57
C ASP A 270 -6.34 -16.47 -19.95
N LEU A 271 -6.45 -15.47 -20.84
CA LEU A 271 -7.72 -14.94 -21.36
C LEU A 271 -7.92 -15.33 -22.83
N THR A 272 -9.08 -15.87 -23.16
CA THR A 272 -9.50 -16.07 -24.57
C THR A 272 -10.31 -14.84 -25.00
N ILE A 273 -9.75 -13.99 -25.86
CA ILE A 273 -10.44 -12.82 -26.43
C ILE A 273 -11.26 -13.26 -27.65
N ASP A 274 -12.48 -12.73 -27.77
CA ASP A 274 -13.33 -12.82 -28.95
C ASP A 274 -12.95 -11.66 -29.89
N GLU A 275 -12.07 -11.90 -30.86
CA GLU A 275 -11.54 -10.86 -31.77
C GLU A 275 -12.64 -10.15 -32.58
N GLU A 276 -13.69 -10.88 -33.00
CA GLU A 276 -14.81 -10.31 -33.76
C GLU A 276 -15.60 -9.27 -32.94
N SER A 277 -15.59 -9.38 -31.60
CA SER A 277 -16.21 -8.42 -30.69
C SER A 277 -15.37 -7.16 -30.39
N VAL A 278 -14.10 -7.13 -30.81
CA VAL A 278 -13.19 -6.04 -30.46
C VAL A 278 -13.55 -4.78 -31.24
N VAL A 279 -13.89 -3.71 -30.52
CA VAL A 279 -14.14 -2.40 -31.12
C VAL A 279 -13.35 -1.33 -30.37
N VAL A 280 -12.53 -0.56 -31.11
CA VAL A 280 -11.98 0.72 -30.63
C VAL A 280 -12.84 1.84 -31.20
N GLU A 281 -13.30 2.74 -30.34
CA GLU A 281 -14.16 3.88 -30.69
C GLU A 281 -13.52 5.21 -30.27
N GLN A 282 -13.83 6.27 -31.00
CA GLN A 282 -13.54 7.66 -30.58
C GLN A 282 -14.84 8.37 -30.19
N GLU A 283 -14.79 9.23 -29.17
CA GLU A 283 -15.90 10.12 -28.83
C GLU A 283 -15.98 11.32 -29.80
N GLY A 284 -17.15 11.52 -30.41
CA GLY A 284 -17.49 12.67 -31.23
C GLY A 284 -17.99 13.87 -30.41
N PRO A 285 -18.13 15.08 -31.02
CA PRO A 285 -18.45 16.33 -30.30
C PRO A 285 -19.78 16.36 -29.52
N LEU A 286 -20.67 15.39 -29.75
CA LEU A 286 -21.98 15.25 -29.10
C LEU A 286 -22.03 14.06 -28.12
N GLY A 287 -20.88 13.53 -27.68
CA GLY A 287 -20.81 12.35 -26.81
C GLY A 287 -21.20 11.03 -27.48
N ARG A 288 -21.39 11.03 -28.81
CA ARG A 288 -21.62 9.83 -29.60
C ARG A 288 -20.28 9.15 -29.89
N TRP A 289 -20.20 7.86 -29.62
CA TRP A 289 -19.07 7.02 -30.01
C TRP A 289 -19.12 6.72 -31.52
N SER A 290 -17.97 6.45 -32.12
CA SER A 290 -17.86 6.03 -33.52
C SER A 290 -16.66 5.08 -33.66
N PRO A 291 -16.84 3.90 -34.30
CA PRO A 291 -15.79 2.89 -34.40
C PRO A 291 -14.65 3.35 -35.31
N LEU A 292 -13.45 2.88 -34.99
CA LEU A 292 -12.22 3.04 -35.77
C LEU A 292 -11.86 1.69 -36.39
N ALA A 293 -11.43 1.71 -37.65
CA ALA A 293 -11.12 0.47 -38.37
C ALA A 293 -9.83 -0.17 -37.84
N LEU A 294 -9.92 -1.41 -37.36
CA LEU A 294 -8.75 -2.18 -36.94
C LEU A 294 -7.91 -2.61 -38.15
N ALA A 295 -6.59 -2.64 -37.96
CA ALA A 295 -5.63 -3.20 -38.91
C ALA A 295 -5.47 -4.72 -38.69
N GLY A 296 -5.39 -5.14 -37.43
CA GLY A 296 -5.25 -6.52 -36.98
C GLY A 296 -5.17 -6.63 -35.45
N HIS A 297 -4.82 -7.83 -34.99
CA HIS A 297 -4.68 -8.21 -33.58
C HIS A 297 -3.27 -8.77 -33.36
N ALA A 298 -2.63 -8.40 -32.26
CA ALA A 298 -1.30 -8.91 -31.92
C ALA A 298 -1.21 -9.31 -30.44
N TYR A 299 -0.44 -10.36 -30.15
CA TYR A 299 -0.26 -10.93 -28.82
C TYR A 299 1.22 -11.14 -28.54
N SER A 300 1.64 -10.93 -27.29
CA SER A 300 2.94 -11.37 -26.78
C SER A 300 2.75 -12.09 -25.46
N ALA A 301 3.11 -13.38 -25.43
CA ALA A 301 3.10 -14.18 -24.22
C ALA A 301 4.22 -13.77 -23.25
N GLU A 302 5.38 -13.40 -23.77
CA GLU A 302 6.55 -12.95 -23.00
C GLU A 302 6.27 -11.63 -22.25
N ALA A 303 5.65 -10.66 -22.92
CA ALA A 303 5.28 -9.39 -22.29
C ALA A 303 3.90 -9.43 -21.59
N GLU A 304 3.19 -10.57 -21.62
CA GLU A 304 1.81 -10.72 -21.16
C GLU A 304 0.89 -9.61 -21.71
N THR A 305 0.85 -9.41 -23.03
CA THR A 305 0.11 -8.31 -23.68
C THR A 305 -0.71 -8.72 -24.90
N TYR A 306 -1.77 -7.95 -25.13
CA TYR A 306 -2.59 -7.92 -26.32
C TYR A 306 -2.62 -6.49 -26.88
N ALA A 307 -2.62 -6.36 -28.21
CA ALA A 307 -2.72 -5.09 -28.91
C ALA A 307 -3.80 -5.15 -30.00
N ALA A 308 -4.72 -4.17 -29.97
CA ALA A 308 -5.61 -3.87 -31.08
C ALA A 308 -4.95 -2.83 -31.99
N GLU A 309 -4.59 -3.21 -33.21
CA GLU A 309 -3.90 -2.33 -34.17
C GLU A 309 -4.92 -1.55 -35.02
N LEU A 310 -4.57 -0.33 -35.46
CA LEU A 310 -5.52 0.63 -36.04
C LEU A 310 -5.06 1.13 -37.42
N ARG A 311 -5.98 1.19 -38.38
CA ARG A 311 -5.71 1.76 -39.73
C ARG A 311 -5.56 3.28 -39.74
N ALA A 312 -5.97 3.95 -38.67
CA ALA A 312 -5.83 5.38 -38.49
C ALA A 312 -5.42 5.67 -37.03
N PRO A 313 -4.33 6.43 -36.80
CA PRO A 313 -3.77 6.56 -35.46
C PRO A 313 -4.63 7.46 -34.56
N LEU A 314 -4.73 7.06 -33.29
CA LEU A 314 -5.30 7.88 -32.23
C LEU A 314 -4.47 9.15 -32.06
N ARG A 315 -5.14 10.24 -31.67
CA ARG A 315 -4.52 11.54 -31.45
C ARG A 315 -4.71 12.00 -30.01
N PRO A 316 -3.69 12.61 -29.39
CA PRO A 316 -3.79 13.05 -28.01
C PRO A 316 -4.71 14.26 -27.87
N SER A 317 -5.23 14.44 -26.66
CA SER A 317 -6.02 15.62 -26.30
C SER A 317 -5.20 16.89 -26.50
N ARG A 318 -5.75 17.88 -27.24
CA ARG A 318 -5.02 19.12 -27.56
C ARG A 318 -5.51 20.27 -26.70
N GLN A 319 -4.58 20.87 -25.95
CA GLN A 319 -4.74 22.17 -25.32
C GLN A 319 -4.78 23.26 -26.40
N GLY A 320 -5.59 24.31 -26.21
CA GLY A 320 -5.69 25.39 -27.20
C GLY A 320 -4.44 26.28 -27.20
N ARG A 321 -3.92 26.63 -28.39
CA ARG A 321 -2.81 27.60 -28.53
C ARG A 321 -3.15 28.91 -27.80
N GLY A 322 -2.20 29.44 -27.02
CA GLY A 322 -2.30 30.75 -26.39
C GLY A 322 -3.06 30.81 -25.05
N GLY A 323 -3.21 29.68 -24.33
CA GLY A 323 -3.68 29.63 -22.94
C GLY A 323 -5.16 30.01 -22.68
N ARG A 324 -5.84 30.61 -23.66
CA ARG A 324 -7.27 30.98 -23.62
C ARG A 324 -8.17 30.06 -24.44
N GLY A 325 -7.60 29.07 -25.15
CA GLY A 325 -8.36 28.12 -25.95
C GLY A 325 -8.83 26.91 -25.13
N ARG A 326 -10.13 26.65 -25.13
CA ARG A 326 -10.77 25.49 -24.48
C ARG A 326 -10.11 24.18 -24.93
N THR A 327 -9.53 23.43 -23.99
CA THR A 327 -8.92 22.12 -24.24
C THR A 327 -9.93 21.19 -24.93
N ARG A 328 -9.54 20.63 -26.07
CA ARG A 328 -10.31 19.55 -26.72
C ARG A 328 -9.76 18.22 -26.22
N THR A 329 -10.34 17.75 -25.11
CA THR A 329 -10.19 16.35 -24.69
C THR A 329 -10.75 15.45 -25.78
N VAL A 330 -10.02 14.40 -26.13
CA VAL A 330 -10.48 13.35 -27.05
C VAL A 330 -10.41 12.02 -26.30
N ARG A 331 -11.58 11.44 -26.01
CA ARG A 331 -11.71 10.14 -25.35
C ARG A 331 -11.81 9.03 -26.38
N TYR A 332 -11.22 7.90 -26.03
CA TYR A 332 -11.30 6.65 -26.78
C TYR A 332 -11.85 5.55 -25.87
N ARG A 333 -12.40 4.52 -26.49
CA ARG A 333 -13.03 3.40 -25.77
C ARG A 333 -12.71 2.09 -26.48
N LEU A 334 -12.16 1.13 -25.74
CA LEU A 334 -11.94 -0.25 -26.18
C LEU A 334 -13.06 -1.11 -25.58
N ARG A 335 -13.76 -1.85 -26.43
CA ARG A 335 -14.76 -2.86 -26.07
C ARG A 335 -14.32 -4.22 -26.58
N MET A 336 -14.58 -5.28 -25.81
CA MET A 336 -14.44 -6.67 -26.24
C MET A 336 -15.22 -7.62 -25.31
N ASN A 337 -15.65 -8.75 -25.84
CA ASN A 337 -15.98 -9.94 -25.07
C ASN A 337 -14.70 -10.78 -24.88
N TYR A 338 -14.65 -11.55 -23.80
CA TYR A 338 -13.56 -12.50 -23.55
C TYR A 338 -14.05 -13.57 -22.56
N THR A 339 -13.24 -14.61 -22.37
CA THR A 339 -13.44 -15.62 -21.33
C THR A 339 -12.17 -15.72 -20.49
N ALA A 340 -12.31 -15.49 -19.18
CA ALA A 340 -11.25 -15.71 -18.20
C ALA A 340 -11.29 -17.13 -17.66
N LEU A 341 -10.13 -17.64 -17.21
CA LEU A 341 -10.04 -18.86 -16.43
C LEU A 341 -10.49 -18.61 -14.97
N VAL A 342 -11.13 -19.59 -14.34
CA VAL A 342 -11.40 -19.64 -12.90
C VAL A 342 -10.49 -20.71 -12.29
N GLY A 343 -9.24 -20.31 -12.03
CA GLY A 343 -8.18 -21.23 -11.62
C GLY A 343 -8.36 -21.82 -10.22
N ASP A 344 -7.44 -22.70 -9.83
CA ASP A 344 -7.29 -23.25 -8.47
C ASP A 344 -5.91 -22.92 -7.84
N ASN A 345 -5.07 -22.19 -8.58
CA ASN A 345 -3.70 -21.78 -8.23
C ASN A 345 -3.59 -20.60 -7.23
N LEU A 346 -4.73 -20.12 -6.70
CA LEU A 346 -4.84 -18.98 -5.77
C LEU A 346 -4.35 -17.61 -6.32
N LYS A 347 -4.18 -17.45 -7.63
CA LYS A 347 -3.86 -16.17 -8.31
C LYS A 347 -4.93 -15.83 -9.36
N GLY A 348 -5.11 -14.55 -9.70
CA GLY A 348 -6.11 -14.09 -10.67
C GLY A 348 -7.54 -14.24 -10.14
N LEU A 349 -8.51 -14.54 -11.01
CA LEU A 349 -9.82 -15.06 -10.59
C LEU A 349 -9.69 -16.57 -10.36
N TYR A 350 -9.96 -17.02 -9.13
CA TYR A 350 -9.82 -18.42 -8.75
C TYR A 350 -11.01 -18.90 -7.93
N ARG A 351 -11.13 -20.21 -7.75
CA ARG A 351 -12.14 -20.83 -6.88
C ARG A 351 -11.49 -21.81 -5.91
N ILE A 352 -12.14 -21.97 -4.75
CA ILE A 352 -11.78 -22.99 -3.76
C ILE A 352 -13.03 -23.71 -3.27
N ALA A 353 -12.84 -24.93 -2.78
CA ALA A 353 -13.89 -25.72 -2.15
C ALA A 353 -13.67 -25.80 -0.64
N TYR A 354 -14.77 -25.89 0.10
CA TYR A 354 -14.82 -26.13 1.54
C TYR A 354 -15.94 -27.11 1.86
N LEU A 355 -15.88 -27.68 3.07
CA LEU A 355 -16.99 -28.46 3.62
C LEU A 355 -17.86 -27.52 4.47
N ALA A 356 -19.17 -27.58 4.25
CA ALA A 356 -20.16 -27.02 5.17
C ALA A 356 -20.50 -28.02 6.29
N GLU A 357 -21.38 -27.65 7.22
CA GLU A 357 -21.72 -28.42 8.43
C GLU A 357 -22.42 -29.75 8.14
N ASP A 358 -23.13 -29.80 7.02
CA ASP A 358 -23.72 -30.99 6.39
C ASP A 358 -22.69 -31.93 5.75
N ASN A 359 -21.40 -31.55 5.74
CA ASN A 359 -20.29 -32.15 5.00
C ASN A 359 -20.44 -32.06 3.46
N GLU A 360 -21.35 -31.22 2.94
CA GLU A 360 -21.42 -30.97 1.50
C GLU A 360 -20.23 -30.13 1.03
N LYS A 361 -19.68 -30.48 -0.14
CA LYS A 361 -18.60 -29.76 -0.80
C LYS A 361 -19.15 -28.51 -1.50
N ARG A 362 -19.09 -27.38 -0.83
CA ARG A 362 -19.46 -26.07 -1.37
C ARG A 362 -18.25 -25.38 -2.01
N TRP A 363 -18.50 -24.41 -2.88
CA TRP A 363 -17.47 -23.67 -3.62
C TRP A 363 -17.57 -22.18 -3.33
N MET A 364 -16.48 -21.45 -3.55
CA MET A 364 -16.49 -19.99 -3.63
C MET A 364 -15.51 -19.50 -4.68
N ALA A 365 -15.81 -18.37 -5.33
CA ALA A 365 -14.85 -17.61 -6.12
C ALA A 365 -14.21 -16.53 -5.27
N LEU A 366 -12.93 -16.27 -5.49
CA LEU A 366 -12.16 -15.16 -4.93
C LEU A 366 -11.24 -14.59 -6.02
N THR A 367 -10.72 -13.39 -5.79
CA THR A 367 -9.70 -12.77 -6.65
C THR A 367 -8.44 -12.44 -5.86
N GLN A 368 -7.29 -12.85 -6.37
CA GLN A 368 -5.97 -12.46 -5.86
C GLN A 368 -5.22 -11.78 -7.01
N LEU A 369 -5.45 -10.47 -7.18
CA LEU A 369 -4.97 -9.72 -8.34
C LEU A 369 -3.59 -9.10 -8.16
N HIS A 370 -3.09 -9.03 -6.93
CA HIS A 370 -1.74 -8.57 -6.59
C HIS A 370 -0.68 -9.66 -6.84
N PRO A 371 0.53 -9.30 -7.33
CA PRO A 371 0.91 -7.96 -7.80
C PRO A 371 0.39 -7.67 -9.23
N THR A 372 0.43 -8.65 -10.12
CA THR A 372 0.24 -8.51 -11.58
C THR A 372 -0.66 -9.64 -12.13
N ASN A 373 -1.76 -9.86 -11.41
CA ASN A 373 -2.71 -10.93 -11.71
C ASN A 373 -4.08 -10.38 -12.13
N ALA A 374 -4.28 -9.05 -12.20
CA ALA A 374 -5.52 -8.46 -12.74
C ALA A 374 -5.66 -8.75 -14.24
N ARG A 375 -4.55 -8.76 -14.98
CA ARG A 375 -4.42 -9.24 -16.37
C ARG A 375 -4.93 -10.67 -16.62
N ALA A 376 -5.07 -11.48 -15.57
CA ALA A 376 -5.65 -12.83 -15.62
C ALA A 376 -7.13 -12.90 -15.19
N MET A 377 -7.74 -11.76 -14.88
CA MET A 377 -9.19 -11.61 -14.67
C MET A 377 -9.83 -10.78 -15.80
N PHE A 378 -9.16 -9.73 -16.31
CA PHE A 378 -9.65 -8.89 -17.39
C PHE A 378 -8.50 -8.14 -18.11
N PRO A 379 -8.63 -7.81 -19.42
CA PRO A 379 -7.64 -7.04 -20.15
C PRO A 379 -7.52 -5.60 -19.61
N CYS A 380 -6.32 -5.20 -19.17
CA CYS A 380 -6.13 -3.90 -18.49
C CYS A 380 -4.69 -3.39 -18.53
N LEU A 381 -4.50 -2.12 -18.14
CA LEU A 381 -3.17 -1.57 -17.89
C LEU A 381 -2.71 -1.98 -16.49
N ASP A 382 -2.07 -3.14 -16.36
CA ASP A 382 -1.88 -3.83 -15.08
C ASP A 382 -0.56 -3.45 -14.38
N GLU A 383 -0.42 -2.15 -14.08
CA GLU A 383 0.66 -1.57 -13.25
C GLU A 383 0.09 -0.61 -12.20
N PRO A 384 0.72 -0.46 -11.01
CA PRO A 384 0.16 0.31 -9.90
C PRO A 384 -0.08 1.81 -10.22
N GLN A 385 0.68 2.40 -11.14
CA GLN A 385 0.50 3.79 -11.61
C GLN A 385 -0.73 4.03 -12.50
N TYR A 386 -1.32 3.00 -13.09
CA TYR A 386 -2.45 3.12 -14.00
C TYR A 386 -3.80 3.16 -13.25
N LYS A 387 -3.91 4.08 -12.28
CA LYS A 387 -5.14 4.25 -11.49
C LYS A 387 -6.33 4.65 -12.35
N ALA A 388 -7.46 4.00 -12.13
CA ALA A 388 -8.71 4.23 -12.86
C ALA A 388 -9.94 4.01 -11.95
N ARG A 389 -11.11 4.45 -12.42
CA ARG A 389 -12.39 4.04 -11.80
C ARG A 389 -12.81 2.68 -12.36
N PHE A 390 -13.51 1.87 -11.56
CA PHE A 390 -14.04 0.56 -11.95
C PHE A 390 -15.54 0.46 -11.64
N THR A 391 -16.31 -0.10 -12.57
CA THR A 391 -17.70 -0.51 -12.34
C THR A 391 -17.80 -2.00 -12.66
N LEU A 392 -18.01 -2.83 -11.63
CA LEU A 392 -18.18 -4.26 -11.80
C LEU A 392 -19.65 -4.64 -11.93
N SER A 393 -19.94 -5.67 -12.70
CA SER A 393 -21.18 -6.44 -12.58
C SER A 393 -20.86 -7.92 -12.55
N VAL A 394 -21.54 -8.68 -11.71
CA VAL A 394 -21.23 -10.10 -11.48
C VAL A 394 -22.50 -10.93 -11.57
N ALA A 395 -22.49 -11.90 -12.47
CA ALA A 395 -23.55 -12.89 -12.55
C ALA A 395 -23.26 -14.03 -11.55
N ARG A 396 -24.24 -14.31 -10.68
CA ARG A 396 -24.18 -15.40 -9.68
C ARG A 396 -25.52 -16.13 -9.58
N HIS A 397 -25.51 -17.30 -8.95
CA HIS A 397 -26.73 -18.03 -8.62
C HIS A 397 -27.46 -17.39 -7.42
N LYS A 398 -28.80 -17.48 -7.36
CA LYS A 398 -29.64 -16.77 -6.37
C LYS A 398 -29.31 -17.08 -4.90
N ASN A 399 -28.83 -18.29 -4.60
CA ASN A 399 -28.45 -18.74 -3.25
C ASN A 399 -27.01 -18.36 -2.82
N TYR A 400 -26.19 -17.83 -3.74
CA TYR A 400 -24.90 -17.22 -3.42
C TYR A 400 -25.07 -15.72 -3.15
N THR A 401 -24.16 -15.13 -2.39
CA THR A 401 -23.93 -13.69 -2.32
C THR A 401 -22.72 -13.34 -3.19
N SER A 402 -22.73 -12.17 -3.85
CA SER A 402 -21.51 -11.59 -4.43
C SER A 402 -21.12 -10.32 -3.68
N VAL A 403 -19.83 -10.14 -3.45
CA VAL A 403 -19.25 -8.96 -2.78
C VAL A 403 -18.06 -8.49 -3.61
N ALA A 404 -17.98 -7.19 -3.86
CA ALA A 404 -16.84 -6.54 -4.53
C ALA A 404 -16.38 -5.31 -3.75
N ASN A 405 -15.40 -4.54 -4.24
CA ASN A 405 -14.87 -3.32 -3.58
C ASN A 405 -15.97 -2.35 -3.09
N MET A 406 -16.97 -2.10 -3.94
CA MET A 406 -18.07 -1.15 -3.69
C MET A 406 -19.35 -1.89 -3.25
N PRO A 407 -20.37 -1.21 -2.69
CA PRO A 407 -21.68 -1.82 -2.46
C PRO A 407 -22.41 -2.14 -3.77
N VAL A 408 -23.33 -3.12 -3.71
CA VAL A 408 -24.30 -3.40 -4.77
C VAL A 408 -25.25 -2.22 -4.92
N ARG A 409 -25.53 -1.82 -6.16
CA ARG A 409 -26.46 -0.76 -6.57
C ARG A 409 -27.82 -1.32 -7.00
N SER A 410 -27.80 -2.36 -7.84
CA SER A 410 -28.99 -3.06 -8.33
C SER A 410 -28.70 -4.55 -8.50
N THR A 411 -29.72 -5.40 -8.30
CA THR A 411 -29.68 -6.83 -8.64
C THR A 411 -30.75 -7.09 -9.69
N GLU A 412 -30.38 -7.63 -10.83
CA GLU A 412 -31.22 -7.75 -12.03
C GLU A 412 -31.36 -9.24 -12.43
N PRO A 413 -32.59 -9.78 -12.61
CA PRO A 413 -32.79 -11.19 -12.94
C PRO A 413 -32.17 -11.62 -14.27
N MET A 414 -31.66 -12.85 -14.33
CA MET A 414 -31.25 -13.53 -15.56
C MET A 414 -32.16 -14.73 -15.84
N ALA A 415 -31.91 -15.43 -16.96
CA ALA A 415 -32.57 -16.70 -17.23
C ALA A 415 -32.22 -17.77 -16.18
N GLY A 416 -33.21 -18.56 -15.78
CA GLY A 416 -33.06 -19.59 -14.73
C GLY A 416 -32.86 -19.00 -13.33
N ASP A 417 -31.92 -19.57 -12.58
CA ASP A 417 -31.62 -19.19 -11.19
C ASP A 417 -30.38 -18.30 -11.02
N TRP A 418 -30.05 -17.54 -12.06
CA TRP A 418 -29.00 -16.53 -12.06
C TRP A 418 -29.55 -15.10 -11.86
N VAL A 419 -28.70 -14.22 -11.32
CA VAL A 419 -28.91 -12.77 -11.23
C VAL A 419 -27.60 -12.04 -11.51
N TRP A 420 -27.69 -10.84 -12.10
CA TRP A 420 -26.59 -9.88 -12.13
C TRP A 420 -26.65 -8.98 -10.89
N ASP A 421 -25.59 -8.95 -10.07
CA ASP A 421 -25.35 -7.83 -9.16
C ASP A 421 -24.54 -6.76 -9.89
N HIS A 422 -25.03 -5.52 -9.88
CA HIS A 422 -24.34 -4.36 -10.43
C HIS A 422 -23.79 -3.51 -9.29
N PHE A 423 -22.49 -3.31 -9.23
CA PHE A 423 -21.82 -2.55 -8.16
C PHE A 423 -21.74 -1.06 -8.48
N HIS A 424 -21.68 -0.22 -7.44
CA HIS A 424 -21.37 1.19 -7.61
C HIS A 424 -19.96 1.40 -8.17
N THR A 425 -19.76 2.51 -8.91
CA THR A 425 -18.45 2.87 -9.47
C THR A 425 -17.46 3.28 -8.38
N SER A 426 -16.25 2.75 -8.42
CA SER A 426 -15.19 3.05 -7.46
C SER A 426 -14.65 4.49 -7.56
N VAL A 427 -13.88 4.87 -6.54
CA VAL A 427 -12.86 5.92 -6.61
C VAL A 427 -11.70 5.49 -7.53
N PRO A 428 -10.81 6.40 -7.97
CA PRO A 428 -9.60 6.02 -8.70
C PRO A 428 -8.68 5.14 -7.85
N MET A 429 -8.36 3.94 -8.34
CA MET A 429 -7.51 2.94 -7.67
C MET A 429 -6.74 2.08 -8.68
N SER A 430 -5.75 1.31 -8.23
CA SER A 430 -4.92 0.47 -9.09
C SER A 430 -5.60 -0.86 -9.44
N SER A 431 -5.22 -1.49 -10.55
CA SER A 431 -5.78 -2.77 -11.04
C SER A 431 -5.75 -3.88 -9.98
N TYR A 432 -4.62 -4.02 -9.29
CA TYR A 432 -4.37 -5.07 -8.30
C TYR A 432 -5.30 -5.00 -7.06
N LEU A 433 -5.93 -3.85 -6.82
CA LEU A 433 -6.84 -3.60 -5.69
C LEU A 433 -8.29 -3.97 -5.96
N ILE A 434 -8.61 -4.39 -7.18
CA ILE A 434 -9.95 -4.89 -7.49
C ILE A 434 -10.16 -6.22 -6.78
N ALA A 435 -11.32 -6.39 -6.15
CA ALA A 435 -11.72 -7.63 -5.51
C ALA A 435 -13.14 -8.04 -5.86
N LEU A 436 -13.32 -9.36 -5.99
CA LEU A 436 -14.59 -10.05 -6.08
C LEU A 436 -14.52 -11.34 -5.25
N ALA A 437 -15.52 -11.55 -4.41
CA ALA A 437 -15.82 -12.84 -3.80
C ALA A 437 -17.27 -13.27 -4.10
N VAL A 438 -17.49 -14.55 -4.36
CA VAL A 438 -18.83 -15.15 -4.58
C VAL A 438 -18.93 -16.42 -3.76
N PHE A 439 -19.79 -16.43 -2.75
CA PHE A 439 -19.88 -17.48 -1.70
C PHE A 439 -21.30 -17.59 -1.11
N ASP A 440 -21.53 -18.53 -0.19
CA ASP A 440 -22.77 -18.63 0.61
C ASP A 440 -22.59 -18.25 2.10
N PHE A 441 -21.52 -17.51 2.40
CA PHE A 441 -21.11 -17.15 3.76
C PHE A 441 -22.12 -16.31 4.53
N GLY A 442 -22.13 -16.49 5.85
CA GLY A 442 -22.77 -15.57 6.79
C GLY A 442 -21.93 -14.32 7.02
N ARG A 443 -22.51 -13.33 7.72
CA ARG A 443 -21.85 -12.05 8.02
C ARG A 443 -22.15 -11.56 9.44
N LEU A 444 -21.14 -11.04 10.11
CA LEU A 444 -21.30 -10.11 11.23
C LEU A 444 -21.22 -8.67 10.68
N GLU A 445 -21.99 -7.76 11.23
CA GLU A 445 -22.08 -6.37 10.76
C GLU A 445 -22.01 -5.38 11.92
N SER A 446 -21.33 -4.26 11.69
CA SER A 446 -21.16 -3.12 12.59
C SER A 446 -21.22 -1.83 11.77
N THR A 447 -21.49 -0.69 12.40
CA THR A 447 -21.54 0.62 11.72
C THR A 447 -20.73 1.66 12.49
N ALA A 448 -20.06 2.55 11.76
CA ALA A 448 -19.27 3.61 12.37
C ALA A 448 -19.39 4.93 11.59
N ASP A 449 -19.40 6.04 12.33
CA ASP A 449 -19.42 7.39 11.78
C ASP A 449 -18.00 7.96 11.66
N PHE A 450 -17.72 8.55 10.49
CA PHE A 450 -16.45 9.17 10.10
C PHE A 450 -16.73 10.61 9.62
N PRO A 451 -15.79 11.56 9.75
CA PRO A 451 -15.94 12.88 9.11
C PRO A 451 -16.12 12.73 7.59
N ALA A 452 -16.68 13.72 6.90
CA ALA A 452 -16.77 13.67 5.45
C ALA A 452 -15.38 13.51 4.80
N PRO A 453 -15.18 12.58 3.85
CA PRO A 453 -13.89 12.39 3.19
C PRO A 453 -13.53 13.60 2.32
N PRO A 454 -12.23 13.85 2.05
CA PRO A 454 -11.82 14.89 1.13
C PRO A 454 -12.37 14.60 -0.28
N PRO A 455 -12.82 15.61 -1.04
CA PRO A 455 -13.33 15.41 -2.38
C PRO A 455 -12.22 14.89 -3.29
N ALA A 456 -12.45 13.75 -3.95
CA ALA A 456 -11.54 13.23 -4.97
C ALA A 456 -11.47 14.22 -6.14
N ALA A 457 -10.30 14.85 -6.32
CA ALA A 457 -10.13 15.93 -7.29
C ALA A 457 -10.44 15.45 -8.73
N GLY A 458 -11.24 16.22 -9.46
CA GLY A 458 -11.68 15.87 -10.82
C GLY A 458 -12.80 14.82 -10.90
N VAL A 459 -13.21 14.19 -9.80
CA VAL A 459 -14.21 13.11 -9.82
C VAL A 459 -15.64 13.65 -9.75
N ALA A 460 -16.14 14.14 -10.89
CA ALA A 460 -17.56 14.45 -11.06
C ALA A 460 -18.41 13.18 -11.26
N GLY A 461 -19.60 13.15 -10.66
CA GLY A 461 -20.64 12.14 -10.90
C GLY A 461 -20.50 10.84 -10.11
N ASP A 462 -21.56 10.53 -9.35
CA ASP A 462 -21.98 9.22 -8.81
C ASP A 462 -20.85 8.29 -8.34
N VAL A 463 -19.92 8.83 -7.57
CA VAL A 463 -19.23 8.00 -6.57
C VAL A 463 -20.23 7.78 -5.43
N ALA A 464 -20.48 6.52 -5.06
CA ALA A 464 -21.03 6.23 -3.73
C ALA A 464 -19.92 6.48 -2.69
N GLY A 465 -19.62 7.75 -2.42
CA GLY A 465 -18.45 8.21 -1.68
C GLY A 465 -18.76 9.45 -0.84
N ALA A 466 -19.92 9.45 -0.20
CA ALA A 466 -20.43 10.54 0.64
C ALA A 466 -21.06 10.02 1.96
N ALA A 467 -20.71 8.81 2.39
CA ALA A 467 -21.15 8.24 3.67
C ALA A 467 -20.35 8.83 4.84
N ALA A 468 -20.56 10.11 5.11
CA ALA A 468 -20.05 10.78 6.32
C ALA A 468 -20.78 10.33 7.61
N ARG A 469 -21.63 9.30 7.52
CA ARG A 469 -22.30 8.56 8.60
C ARG A 469 -22.58 7.13 8.12
N GLY A 470 -22.61 6.17 9.04
CA GLY A 470 -23.07 4.80 8.79
C GLY A 470 -22.18 3.97 7.86
N VAL A 471 -20.86 4.18 7.86
CA VAL A 471 -19.94 3.30 7.11
C VAL A 471 -20.10 1.88 7.64
N THR A 472 -20.49 0.97 6.75
CA THR A 472 -20.86 -0.40 7.13
C THR A 472 -19.63 -1.30 7.18
N PHE A 473 -19.32 -1.87 8.33
CA PHE A 473 -18.17 -2.74 8.55
C PHE A 473 -18.64 -4.19 8.70
N ARG A 474 -18.05 -5.15 7.98
CA ARG A 474 -18.52 -6.54 7.99
C ARG A 474 -17.40 -7.57 7.97
N VAL A 475 -17.59 -8.65 8.73
CA VAL A 475 -16.76 -9.86 8.68
C VAL A 475 -17.61 -11.00 8.12
N TRP A 476 -17.14 -11.60 7.02
CA TRP A 476 -17.78 -12.72 6.33
C TRP A 476 -16.97 -14.00 6.56
N ALA A 477 -17.67 -15.10 6.86
CA ALA A 477 -17.08 -16.42 7.01
C ALA A 477 -18.13 -17.51 6.73
N ARG A 478 -17.68 -18.73 6.46
CA ARG A 478 -18.58 -19.91 6.45
C ARG A 478 -19.32 -20.01 7.80
N PRO A 479 -20.62 -20.41 7.83
CA PRO A 479 -21.45 -20.36 9.04
C PRO A 479 -20.79 -20.93 10.30
N ALA A 480 -20.25 -22.15 10.21
CA ALA A 480 -19.51 -22.86 11.27
C ALA A 480 -18.35 -22.11 11.94
N ALA A 481 -17.88 -21.01 11.35
CA ALA A 481 -16.75 -20.23 11.84
C ALA A 481 -17.09 -18.74 12.06
N LEU A 482 -18.36 -18.34 11.87
CA LEU A 482 -18.75 -16.92 11.85
C LEU A 482 -18.54 -16.21 13.20
N ASP A 483 -18.89 -16.86 14.31
CA ASP A 483 -18.77 -16.29 15.65
C ASP A 483 -17.32 -15.94 16.02
N ARG A 484 -16.34 -16.67 15.45
CA ARG A 484 -14.90 -16.40 15.62
C ARG A 484 -14.46 -15.07 14.99
N GLY A 485 -15.28 -14.49 14.11
CA GLY A 485 -15.10 -13.17 13.53
C GLY A 485 -15.55 -12.01 14.43
N ALA A 486 -16.15 -12.29 15.59
CA ALA A 486 -16.67 -11.26 16.50
C ALA A 486 -15.57 -10.32 17.01
N TYR A 487 -14.37 -10.85 17.29
CA TYR A 487 -13.22 -10.05 17.71
C TYR A 487 -12.82 -9.02 16.63
N ALA A 488 -12.63 -9.46 15.38
CA ALA A 488 -12.30 -8.57 14.26
C ALA A 488 -13.39 -7.52 14.00
N THR A 489 -14.67 -7.93 14.12
CA THR A 489 -15.83 -7.03 14.00
C THR A 489 -15.85 -5.95 15.09
N ARG A 490 -15.33 -6.26 16.29
CA ARG A 490 -15.20 -5.34 17.43
C ARG A 490 -14.06 -4.33 17.23
N ILE A 491 -12.87 -4.79 16.84
CA ILE A 491 -11.68 -3.92 16.78
C ILE A 491 -11.55 -3.12 15.47
N GLY A 492 -12.08 -3.64 14.36
CA GLY A 492 -11.89 -3.06 13.03
C GLY A 492 -12.41 -1.62 12.87
N PRO A 493 -13.67 -1.31 13.24
CA PRO A 493 -14.19 0.06 13.13
C PRO A 493 -13.43 1.09 13.99
N PRO A 494 -13.08 0.79 15.27
CA PRO A 494 -12.16 1.64 16.04
C PRO A 494 -10.79 1.87 15.39
N VAL A 495 -10.13 0.83 14.86
CA VAL A 495 -8.83 0.97 14.19
C VAL A 495 -8.94 1.84 12.92
N LEU A 496 -9.94 1.59 12.07
CA LEU A 496 -10.19 2.39 10.86
C LEU A 496 -10.48 3.87 11.19
N LYS A 497 -11.15 4.12 12.33
CA LYS A 497 -11.44 5.46 12.84
C LYS A 497 -10.22 6.14 13.46
N PHE A 498 -9.36 5.39 14.14
CA PHE A 498 -8.06 5.87 14.63
C PHE A 498 -7.17 6.32 13.47
N PHE A 499 -7.01 5.51 12.42
CA PHE A 499 -6.27 5.87 11.21
C PHE A 499 -6.85 7.11 10.52
N SER A 500 -8.18 7.17 10.34
CA SER A 500 -8.86 8.37 9.81
C SER A 500 -8.55 9.65 10.60
N SER A 501 -8.40 9.52 11.93
CA SER A 501 -8.06 10.62 12.84
C SER A 501 -6.59 11.03 12.71
N ILE A 502 -5.64 10.08 12.82
CA ILE A 502 -4.21 10.42 12.81
C ILE A 502 -3.74 10.94 11.45
N PHE A 503 -4.26 10.38 10.34
CA PHE A 503 -3.97 10.84 8.99
C PHE A 503 -4.76 12.10 8.60
N ASN A 504 -5.78 12.46 9.39
CA ASN A 504 -6.67 13.60 9.18
C ASN A 504 -7.26 13.60 7.74
N ILE A 505 -7.67 12.41 7.32
CA ILE A 505 -8.27 12.05 6.03
C ILE A 505 -9.22 10.89 6.34
N SER A 506 -10.53 11.08 6.18
CA SER A 506 -11.49 9.99 6.41
C SER A 506 -11.37 8.87 5.38
N PHE A 507 -11.68 7.65 5.81
CA PHE A 507 -11.95 6.53 4.91
C PHE A 507 -13.06 6.92 3.88
N PRO A 508 -12.83 6.77 2.56
CA PRO A 508 -13.71 7.37 1.55
C PRO A 508 -14.84 6.45 1.05
N LEU A 509 -14.84 5.17 1.40
CA LEU A 509 -15.83 4.20 0.92
C LEU A 509 -16.99 4.05 1.92
N PRO A 510 -18.20 3.71 1.46
CA PRO A 510 -19.39 3.63 2.32
C PRO A 510 -19.46 2.32 3.13
N LYS A 511 -18.51 1.40 2.90
CA LYS A 511 -18.40 0.13 3.60
C LYS A 511 -16.96 -0.37 3.61
N GLN A 512 -16.67 -1.29 4.53
CA GLN A 512 -15.47 -2.12 4.54
C GLN A 512 -15.91 -3.56 4.84
N ASP A 513 -15.74 -4.45 3.86
CA ASP A 513 -15.93 -5.89 4.03
C ASP A 513 -14.58 -6.57 4.30
N MET A 514 -14.62 -7.66 5.06
CA MET A 514 -13.47 -8.53 5.38
C MET A 514 -13.91 -9.99 5.20
N VAL A 515 -13.21 -10.79 4.40
CA VAL A 515 -13.62 -12.18 4.08
C VAL A 515 -12.59 -13.18 4.60
N ALA A 516 -13.00 -14.06 5.51
CA ALA A 516 -12.21 -15.20 5.96
C ALA A 516 -12.34 -16.38 4.96
N ALA A 517 -11.36 -16.54 4.07
CA ALA A 517 -11.30 -17.63 3.11
C ALA A 517 -10.48 -18.83 3.66
N PRO A 518 -10.92 -20.08 3.45
CA PRO A 518 -10.14 -21.28 3.82
C PRO A 518 -8.77 -21.40 3.15
N LYS A 519 -8.57 -20.77 1.98
CA LYS A 519 -7.30 -20.73 1.24
C LYS A 519 -7.14 -19.39 0.52
N LEU A 520 -5.96 -18.79 0.65
CA LEU A 520 -5.49 -17.59 -0.06
C LEU A 520 -3.98 -17.74 -0.30
N PHE A 521 -3.44 -17.03 -1.29
CA PHE A 521 -2.01 -17.04 -1.56
C PHE A 521 -1.24 -16.42 -0.38
N PHE A 522 -1.52 -15.16 -0.06
CA PHE A 522 -1.00 -14.46 1.12
C PHE A 522 -1.80 -14.78 2.40
N ASN A 523 -1.44 -14.17 3.53
CA ASN A 523 -2.22 -14.25 4.77
C ASN A 523 -3.45 -13.34 4.76
N ALA A 524 -3.31 -12.17 4.14
CA ALA A 524 -4.38 -11.23 3.82
C ALA A 524 -4.01 -10.42 2.57
N MET A 525 -4.91 -9.54 2.10
CA MET A 525 -4.75 -8.73 0.89
C MET A 525 -5.67 -7.49 0.96
N GLU A 526 -5.13 -6.29 0.72
CA GLU A 526 -5.71 -5.03 1.22
C GLU A 526 -6.91 -4.46 0.44
N ASN A 527 -7.49 -5.25 -0.49
CA ASN A 527 -8.30 -4.77 -1.61
C ASN A 527 -9.38 -3.77 -1.16
N TRP A 528 -9.42 -2.59 -1.79
CA TRP A 528 -10.09 -1.42 -1.20
C TRP A 528 -11.58 -1.68 -0.94
N GLY A 529 -12.00 -1.66 0.33
CA GLY A 529 -13.38 -1.92 0.74
C GLY A 529 -13.79 -3.41 0.78
N LEU A 530 -12.94 -4.36 0.37
CA LEU A 530 -13.16 -5.81 0.45
C LEU A 530 -11.83 -6.53 0.72
N ILE A 531 -11.31 -6.41 1.94
CA ILE A 531 -10.06 -7.06 2.31
C ILE A 531 -10.30 -8.58 2.41
N THR A 532 -9.38 -9.40 1.92
CA THR A 532 -9.48 -10.87 2.05
C THR A 532 -8.42 -11.39 3.02
N PHE A 533 -8.73 -12.44 3.78
CA PHE A 533 -7.91 -13.02 4.84
C PHE A 533 -7.97 -14.54 4.81
N ARG A 534 -6.88 -15.23 5.14
CA ARG A 534 -6.95 -16.64 5.58
C ARG A 534 -7.76 -16.71 6.88
N GLU A 535 -8.50 -17.80 7.12
CA GLU A 535 -9.30 -17.95 8.35
C GLU A 535 -8.51 -17.62 9.63
N ALA A 536 -7.29 -18.13 9.78
CA ALA A 536 -6.44 -17.88 10.95
C ALA A 536 -5.94 -16.42 11.11
N ALA A 537 -6.11 -15.56 10.11
CA ALA A 537 -5.74 -14.14 10.15
C ALA A 537 -6.93 -13.20 10.42
N LEU A 538 -8.16 -13.72 10.47
CA LEU A 538 -9.39 -12.94 10.76
C LEU A 538 -10.27 -13.54 11.86
N LEU A 539 -10.20 -14.86 12.05
CA LEU A 539 -11.04 -15.62 12.97
C LEU A 539 -10.23 -16.05 14.18
N VAL A 540 -10.60 -15.55 15.35
CA VAL A 540 -9.88 -15.75 16.62
C VAL A 540 -10.13 -17.15 17.18
N ASP A 541 -9.11 -17.76 17.77
CA ASP A 541 -9.27 -18.76 18.80
C ASP A 541 -9.25 -18.08 20.19
N GLU A 542 -10.39 -18.03 20.87
CA GLU A 542 -10.48 -17.29 22.15
C GLU A 542 -9.73 -18.00 23.29
N ALA A 543 -9.34 -19.28 23.11
CA ALA A 543 -8.44 -19.96 24.03
C ALA A 543 -6.98 -19.51 23.88
N ASP A 544 -6.58 -18.93 22.73
CA ASP A 544 -5.22 -18.51 22.44
C ASP A 544 -5.05 -16.98 22.45
N ALA A 545 -4.15 -16.48 23.30
CA ALA A 545 -3.76 -15.08 23.30
C ALA A 545 -2.91 -14.70 22.07
N GLY A 546 -2.16 -15.64 21.50
CA GLY A 546 -1.40 -15.46 20.27
C GLY A 546 -2.31 -15.17 19.08
N SER A 547 -3.35 -15.99 18.88
CA SER A 547 -4.40 -15.81 17.87
C SER A 547 -5.04 -14.42 17.95
N ARG A 548 -5.43 -13.95 19.14
CA ARG A 548 -5.95 -12.58 19.31
C ARG A 548 -4.95 -11.50 18.89
N HIS A 549 -3.68 -11.59 19.31
CA HIS A 549 -2.66 -10.62 18.92
C HIS A 549 -2.37 -10.65 17.41
N TYR A 550 -2.28 -11.84 16.81
CA TYR A 550 -2.04 -12.03 15.39
C TYR A 550 -3.19 -11.46 14.54
N VAL A 551 -4.44 -11.82 14.85
CA VAL A 551 -5.62 -11.26 14.18
C VAL A 551 -5.67 -9.73 14.34
N ALA A 552 -5.41 -9.19 15.53
CA ALA A 552 -5.37 -7.74 15.73
C ALA A 552 -4.30 -7.05 14.88
N SER A 553 -3.10 -7.64 14.79
CA SER A 553 -1.98 -7.11 14.01
C SER A 553 -2.28 -7.11 12.51
N VAL A 554 -2.73 -8.24 11.94
CA VAL A 554 -3.06 -8.31 10.51
C VAL A 554 -4.26 -7.42 10.18
N VAL A 555 -5.32 -7.44 10.99
CA VAL A 555 -6.48 -6.53 10.79
C VAL A 555 -6.05 -5.06 10.82
N ALA A 556 -5.11 -4.65 11.69
CA ALA A 556 -4.60 -3.30 11.71
C ALA A 556 -3.65 -2.96 10.53
N HIS A 557 -2.91 -3.94 10.01
CA HIS A 557 -2.09 -3.82 8.79
C HIS A 557 -2.97 -3.54 7.56
N GLU A 558 -3.97 -4.39 7.31
CA GLU A 558 -4.89 -4.25 6.17
C GLU A 558 -5.73 -2.96 6.23
N LEU A 559 -6.08 -2.50 7.44
CA LEU A 559 -6.79 -1.24 7.62
C LEU A 559 -5.87 0.00 7.47
N ALA A 560 -4.56 -0.13 7.68
CA ALA A 560 -3.60 0.95 7.41
C ALA A 560 -3.35 1.13 5.89
N HIS A 561 -3.33 0.02 5.14
CA HIS A 561 -3.21 0.04 3.68
C HIS A 561 -4.31 0.85 2.96
N GLN A 562 -5.47 1.04 3.61
CA GLN A 562 -6.55 1.89 3.08
C GLN A 562 -6.10 3.36 2.86
N TRP A 563 -4.98 3.76 3.48
CA TRP A 563 -4.22 4.96 3.11
C TRP A 563 -2.89 4.64 2.40
N PHE A 564 -2.09 3.72 2.93
CA PHE A 564 -0.75 3.34 2.43
C PHE A 564 -0.80 2.11 1.50
N GLY A 565 -1.23 2.34 0.26
CA GLY A 565 -1.43 1.31 -0.76
C GLY A 565 -2.65 1.62 -1.61
N ASN A 566 -3.76 2.01 -0.97
CA ASN A 566 -5.02 2.26 -1.66
C ASN A 566 -5.18 3.74 -2.06
N LEU A 567 -5.22 4.64 -1.07
CA LEU A 567 -5.36 6.07 -1.32
C LEU A 567 -4.12 6.64 -2.03
N VAL A 568 -2.93 6.39 -1.47
CA VAL A 568 -1.64 6.67 -2.09
C VAL A 568 -0.94 5.34 -2.32
N THR A 569 -0.51 5.10 -3.55
CA THR A 569 0.17 3.85 -3.96
C THR A 569 1.57 4.20 -4.44
N MET A 570 2.55 3.31 -4.26
CA MET A 570 3.84 3.45 -4.95
C MET A 570 3.65 3.58 -6.48
N ARG A 571 4.55 4.32 -7.14
CA ARG A 571 4.51 4.53 -8.60
C ARG A 571 4.84 3.24 -9.37
N TRP A 572 5.83 2.51 -8.87
CA TRP A 572 6.22 1.18 -9.35
C TRP A 572 6.73 0.34 -8.17
N TRP A 573 6.84 -0.97 -8.37
CA TRP A 573 7.09 -1.95 -7.30
C TRP A 573 8.43 -1.75 -6.57
N ASN A 574 9.41 -1.06 -7.17
CA ASN A 574 10.68 -0.72 -6.53
C ASN A 574 10.53 0.01 -5.18
N ASP A 575 9.44 0.76 -4.99
CA ASP A 575 9.14 1.51 -3.76
C ASP A 575 7.99 0.88 -2.94
N VAL A 576 7.74 -0.43 -3.06
CA VAL A 576 6.61 -1.10 -2.38
C VAL A 576 6.65 -1.02 -0.85
N TRP A 577 7.82 -0.77 -0.25
CA TRP A 577 7.96 -0.47 1.17
C TRP A 577 7.15 0.76 1.62
N LEU A 578 6.78 1.67 0.70
CA LEU A 578 5.87 2.80 0.95
C LEU A 578 4.44 2.34 1.30
N ASN A 579 4.04 1.14 0.85
CA ASN A 579 2.84 0.47 1.30
C ASN A 579 3.18 -0.36 2.55
N GLU A 580 4.05 -1.35 2.40
CA GLU A 580 4.21 -2.46 3.35
C GLU A 580 4.96 -2.08 4.62
N GLY A 581 6.01 -1.26 4.52
CA GLY A 581 6.72 -0.75 5.68
C GLY A 581 5.86 0.24 6.48
N PHE A 582 4.99 1.00 5.80
CA PHE A 582 4.03 1.87 6.48
C PHE A 582 2.91 1.08 7.15
N ALA A 583 2.28 0.13 6.46
CA ALA A 583 1.25 -0.72 7.06
C ALA A 583 1.80 -1.52 8.26
N THR A 584 3.01 -2.10 8.14
CA THR A 584 3.70 -2.82 9.22
C THR A 584 4.04 -1.93 10.44
N TYR A 585 4.26 -0.62 10.25
CA TYR A 585 4.44 0.33 11.36
C TYR A 585 3.12 0.79 11.96
N MET A 586 2.14 1.12 11.11
CA MET A 586 0.84 1.64 11.52
C MET A 586 -0.03 0.57 12.20
N SER A 587 0.14 -0.71 11.86
CA SER A 587 -0.53 -1.83 12.53
C SER A 587 -0.26 -1.84 14.03
N GLN A 588 1.00 -1.63 14.45
CA GLN A 588 1.38 -1.53 15.86
C GLN A 588 0.65 -0.37 16.58
N LEU A 589 0.53 0.79 15.93
CA LEU A 589 -0.20 1.92 16.48
C LEU A 589 -1.71 1.64 16.57
N GLY A 590 -2.27 0.95 15.57
CA GLY A 590 -3.66 0.49 15.55
C GLY A 590 -3.95 -0.48 16.70
N VAL A 591 -3.12 -1.52 16.88
CA VAL A 591 -3.25 -2.49 17.99
C VAL A 591 -3.09 -1.79 19.34
N SER A 592 -2.10 -0.91 19.51
CA SER A 592 -1.93 -0.12 20.74
C SER A 592 -3.09 0.85 21.03
N HIS A 593 -3.90 1.21 20.03
CA HIS A 593 -5.11 2.01 20.26
C HIS A 593 -6.27 1.17 20.83
N VAL A 594 -6.46 -0.07 20.37
CA VAL A 594 -7.60 -0.93 20.79
C VAL A 594 -7.29 -1.86 21.96
N GLU A 595 -6.04 -2.29 22.13
CA GLU A 595 -5.60 -3.23 23.16
C GLU A 595 -4.33 -2.69 23.87
N PRO A 596 -4.36 -1.48 24.46
CA PRO A 596 -3.18 -0.77 24.97
C PRO A 596 -2.39 -1.54 26.05
N GLN A 597 -3.04 -2.47 26.76
CA GLN A 597 -2.42 -3.34 27.75
C GLN A 597 -1.34 -4.28 27.17
N TRP A 598 -1.35 -4.55 25.85
CA TRP A 598 -0.38 -5.44 25.20
C TRP A 598 0.99 -4.81 24.92
N ARG A 599 1.14 -3.47 25.04
CA ARG A 599 2.43 -2.75 24.89
C ARG A 599 3.15 -3.05 23.56
N SER A 600 2.41 -3.07 22.45
CA SER A 600 2.89 -3.52 21.13
C SER A 600 4.14 -2.79 20.60
N GLU A 601 4.47 -1.59 21.08
CA GLU A 601 5.76 -0.92 20.83
C GLU A 601 6.98 -1.76 21.21
N GLY A 602 6.88 -2.56 22.28
CA GLY A 602 7.93 -3.48 22.72
C GLY A 602 7.98 -4.76 21.86
N ILE A 603 6.80 -5.25 21.46
CA ILE A 603 6.68 -6.40 20.55
C ILE A 603 7.32 -6.06 19.19
N PHE A 604 7.09 -4.85 18.67
CA PHE A 604 7.73 -4.33 17.45
C PHE A 604 9.27 -4.37 17.49
N VAL A 605 9.89 -4.06 18.64
CA VAL A 605 11.35 -4.11 18.77
C VAL A 605 11.87 -5.53 18.58
N LEU A 606 11.17 -6.53 19.12
CA LEU A 606 11.54 -7.94 18.99
C LEU A 606 11.21 -8.49 17.59
N GLU A 607 9.96 -8.37 17.18
CA GLU A 607 9.45 -9.02 15.97
C GLU A 607 9.90 -8.34 14.68
N ASN A 608 9.95 -7.00 14.65
CA ASN A 608 10.29 -6.23 13.44
C ASN A 608 11.75 -5.80 13.42
N MET A 609 12.18 -4.98 14.39
CA MET A 609 13.51 -4.38 14.38
C MET A 609 14.64 -5.43 14.57
N GLN A 610 14.58 -6.23 15.64
CA GLN A 610 15.57 -7.29 15.86
C GLN A 610 15.38 -8.47 14.88
N GLY A 611 14.12 -8.77 14.52
CA GLY A 611 13.80 -9.81 13.54
C GLY A 611 14.43 -9.56 12.16
N VAL A 612 14.40 -8.33 11.65
CA VAL A 612 15.01 -8.02 10.33
C VAL A 612 16.53 -7.92 10.37
N MET A 613 17.11 -7.48 11.49
CA MET A 613 18.57 -7.41 11.66
C MET A 613 19.27 -8.75 11.45
N GLN A 614 18.59 -9.88 11.68
CA GLN A 614 19.16 -11.21 11.43
C GLN A 614 19.38 -11.51 9.94
N GLN A 615 18.50 -11.03 9.05
CA GLN A 615 18.60 -11.26 7.60
C GLN A 615 19.35 -10.12 6.89
N ASP A 616 19.15 -8.87 7.31
CA ASP A 616 19.81 -7.71 6.70
C ASP A 616 21.33 -7.65 6.99
N ALA A 617 21.79 -8.39 8.01
CA ALA A 617 23.21 -8.60 8.31
C ALA A 617 23.88 -9.68 7.44
N LEU A 618 23.17 -10.28 6.47
CA LEU A 618 23.74 -11.23 5.53
C LEU A 618 24.28 -10.50 4.28
N PRO A 619 25.34 -11.03 3.62
CA PRO A 619 25.79 -10.53 2.32
C PRO A 619 24.67 -10.51 1.27
N SER A 620 23.78 -11.51 1.31
CA SER A 620 22.65 -11.73 0.40
C SER A 620 21.42 -10.86 0.65
N SER A 621 21.45 -9.91 1.58
CA SER A 621 20.39 -8.89 1.72
C SER A 621 20.38 -7.92 0.53
N HIS A 622 19.32 -7.12 0.39
CA HIS A 622 19.19 -6.08 -0.63
C HIS A 622 18.77 -4.71 -0.03
N PRO A 623 18.86 -3.61 -0.82
CA PRO A 623 18.29 -2.32 -0.43
C PRO A 623 16.76 -2.40 -0.27
N VAL A 624 16.19 -1.48 0.51
CA VAL A 624 14.73 -1.39 0.73
C VAL A 624 13.99 -0.88 -0.51
N SER A 625 14.66 -0.05 -1.31
CA SER A 625 14.22 0.29 -2.66
C SER A 625 15.27 -0.16 -3.67
N ARG A 626 14.89 -1.06 -4.57
CA ARG A 626 15.73 -1.64 -5.63
C ARG A 626 14.95 -1.68 -6.94
N GLN A 627 15.64 -1.48 -8.06
CA GLN A 627 15.02 -1.50 -9.38
C GLN A 627 14.41 -2.88 -9.68
N VAL A 628 13.27 -2.88 -10.38
CA VAL A 628 12.50 -4.07 -10.77
C VAL A 628 12.16 -3.96 -12.24
N TYR A 629 12.81 -4.78 -13.08
CA TYR A 629 12.68 -4.71 -14.54
C TYR A 629 11.58 -5.64 -15.06
N HIS A 630 11.56 -6.90 -14.60
CA HIS A 630 10.60 -7.91 -15.04
C HIS A 630 9.53 -8.17 -13.99
N VAL A 631 8.33 -8.54 -14.43
CA VAL A 631 7.21 -8.90 -13.55
C VAL A 631 7.51 -10.13 -12.67
N SER A 632 8.39 -11.03 -13.13
CA SER A 632 8.93 -12.16 -12.35
C SER A 632 9.64 -11.76 -11.06
N ASP A 633 10.23 -10.56 -11.04
CA ASP A 633 11.13 -10.12 -9.97
C ASP A 633 10.36 -9.45 -8.83
N ILE A 634 9.09 -9.09 -9.07
CA ILE A 634 8.21 -8.42 -8.12
C ILE A 634 7.97 -9.30 -6.89
N ASP A 635 7.66 -10.60 -7.07
CA ASP A 635 7.44 -11.54 -5.96
C ASP A 635 8.70 -11.70 -5.06
N GLN A 636 9.90 -11.30 -5.52
CA GLN A 636 11.15 -11.37 -4.73
C GLN A 636 11.32 -10.26 -3.69
N ILE A 637 10.59 -9.14 -3.82
CA ILE A 637 10.71 -7.98 -2.92
C ILE A 637 9.55 -7.86 -1.92
N PHE A 638 8.63 -8.83 -1.90
CA PHE A 638 7.64 -9.03 -0.84
C PHE A 638 8.23 -9.85 0.30
N ASP A 639 9.29 -9.30 0.90
CA ASP A 639 10.20 -10.01 1.79
C ASP A 639 10.31 -9.34 3.18
N ILE A 640 11.20 -9.84 4.03
CA ILE A 640 11.42 -9.26 5.36
C ILE A 640 11.92 -7.80 5.31
N ILE A 641 12.66 -7.41 4.28
CA ILE A 641 13.24 -6.07 4.11
C ILE A 641 12.11 -5.05 3.84
N SER A 642 11.24 -5.27 2.85
CA SER A 642 10.16 -4.33 2.54
C SER A 642 9.20 -4.08 3.72
N TYR A 643 8.86 -5.11 4.49
CA TYR A 643 7.94 -5.01 5.63
C TYR A 643 8.66 -4.54 6.91
N LYS A 644 9.68 -5.27 7.37
CA LYS A 644 10.27 -5.10 8.71
C LYS A 644 11.42 -4.10 8.76
N LYS A 645 12.27 -4.02 7.72
CA LYS A 645 13.25 -2.92 7.61
C LYS A 645 12.52 -1.63 7.22
N GLY A 646 11.61 -1.69 6.26
CA GLY A 646 10.70 -0.58 5.92
C GLY A 646 10.04 0.04 7.14
N SER A 647 9.30 -0.73 7.95
CA SER A 647 8.66 -0.21 9.17
C SER A 647 9.65 0.29 10.23
N SER A 648 10.82 -0.34 10.37
CA SER A 648 11.86 0.14 11.28
C SER A 648 12.42 1.50 10.86
N LEU A 649 12.55 1.76 9.55
CA LEU A 649 12.91 3.08 9.01
C LEU A 649 11.78 4.11 9.18
N VAL A 650 10.51 3.70 9.00
CA VAL A 650 9.33 4.54 9.28
C VAL A 650 9.30 4.97 10.75
N ARG A 651 9.55 4.03 11.69
CA ARG A 651 9.71 4.35 13.11
C ARG A 651 10.87 5.33 13.32
N MET A 652 12.06 5.05 12.79
CA MET A 652 13.24 5.89 12.96
C MET A 652 12.99 7.34 12.53
N MET A 653 12.28 7.56 11.41
CA MET A 653 11.84 8.90 10.99
C MET A 653 10.89 9.57 11.97
N SER A 654 9.93 8.83 12.55
CA SER A 654 9.04 9.34 13.59
C SER A 654 9.79 9.77 14.85
N GLU A 655 10.83 9.05 15.25
CA GLU A 655 11.68 9.37 16.39
C GLU A 655 12.53 10.63 16.11
N PHE A 656 13.30 10.69 15.02
CA PHE A 656 14.24 11.81 14.79
C PHE A 656 13.58 13.12 14.33
N LEU A 657 12.44 13.06 13.62
CA LEU A 657 11.65 14.26 13.31
C LEU A 657 10.79 14.71 14.51
N GLY A 658 10.50 13.79 15.44
CA GLY A 658 9.49 13.93 16.48
C GLY A 658 8.09 13.70 15.93
N ALA A 659 7.30 12.88 16.62
CA ALA A 659 6.01 12.37 16.17
C ALA A 659 5.04 13.43 15.58
N GLN A 660 4.98 14.63 16.16
CA GLN A 660 4.12 15.70 15.64
C GLN A 660 4.55 16.26 14.27
N VAL A 661 5.86 16.36 14.01
CA VAL A 661 6.39 16.84 12.72
C VAL A 661 6.18 15.75 11.67
N PHE A 662 6.54 14.51 12.03
CA PHE A 662 6.34 13.33 11.21
C PHE A 662 4.86 13.17 10.80
N GLN A 663 3.93 13.15 11.76
CA GLN A 663 2.49 13.05 11.50
C GLN A 663 1.99 14.18 10.59
N ARG A 664 2.39 15.44 10.82
CA ARG A 664 2.01 16.55 9.93
C ARG A 664 2.53 16.36 8.50
N GLY A 665 3.73 15.80 8.33
CA GLY A 665 4.33 15.54 7.03
C GLY A 665 3.67 14.36 6.30
N LEU A 666 3.30 13.29 7.02
CA LEU A 666 2.44 12.23 6.46
C LEU A 666 1.08 12.79 6.01
N ASN A 667 0.49 13.69 6.79
CA ASN A 667 -0.80 14.30 6.46
C ASN A 667 -0.69 15.26 5.26
N ALA A 668 0.49 15.85 5.01
CA ALA A 668 0.77 16.61 3.79
C ALA A 668 0.96 15.67 2.58
N TYR A 669 1.79 14.62 2.72
CA TYR A 669 2.03 13.58 1.72
C TYR A 669 0.73 12.90 1.26
N LEU A 670 -0.03 12.32 2.19
CA LEU A 670 -1.27 11.59 1.89
C LEU A 670 -2.33 12.48 1.22
N ARG A 671 -2.34 13.80 1.48
CA ARG A 671 -3.23 14.75 0.80
C ARG A 671 -2.72 15.15 -0.59
N ARG A 672 -1.41 15.35 -0.75
CA ARG A 672 -0.77 15.74 -2.03
C ARG A 672 -0.89 14.64 -3.09
N HIS A 673 -0.87 13.36 -2.68
CA HIS A 673 -0.91 12.20 -3.58
C HIS A 673 -2.24 11.41 -3.50
N ALA A 674 -3.29 11.95 -2.87
CA ALA A 674 -4.57 11.28 -2.70
C ALA A 674 -5.20 10.85 -4.05
N TYR A 675 -5.57 9.57 -4.15
CA TYR A 675 -6.07 8.91 -5.37
C TYR A 675 -5.07 8.87 -6.54
N ALA A 676 -3.80 9.14 -6.27
CA ALA A 676 -2.69 9.12 -7.21
C ALA A 676 -1.55 8.21 -6.68
N ASN A 677 -0.35 8.40 -7.21
CA ASN A 677 0.84 7.62 -6.87
C ASN A 677 2.01 8.50 -6.41
N ALA A 678 2.96 7.88 -5.72
CA ALA A 678 4.17 8.51 -5.18
C ALA A 678 5.41 7.62 -5.36
N ALA A 679 6.60 8.24 -5.38
CA ALA A 679 7.88 7.59 -5.16
C ALA A 679 8.45 8.03 -3.80
N GLN A 680 9.53 7.41 -3.32
CA GLN A 680 10.10 7.75 -2.00
C GLN A 680 10.49 9.23 -1.86
N ASP A 681 10.91 9.88 -2.94
CA ASP A 681 11.26 11.30 -2.97
C ASP A 681 10.07 12.23 -2.71
N ASP A 682 8.85 11.82 -3.07
CA ASP A 682 7.62 12.57 -2.77
C ASP A 682 7.35 12.60 -1.25
N LEU A 683 7.63 11.48 -0.55
CA LEU A 683 7.58 11.38 0.91
C LEU A 683 8.71 12.20 1.56
N TRP A 684 9.95 12.09 1.05
CA TRP A 684 11.10 12.85 1.54
C TRP A 684 10.86 14.36 1.45
N ALA A 685 10.28 14.83 0.35
CA ALA A 685 9.92 16.22 0.15
C ALA A 685 8.90 16.70 1.19
N ALA A 686 7.77 15.99 1.35
CA ALA A 686 6.71 16.37 2.29
C ALA A 686 7.16 16.38 3.77
N LEU A 687 8.00 15.41 4.17
CA LEU A 687 8.59 15.37 5.52
C LEU A 687 9.59 16.52 5.72
N THR A 688 10.46 16.79 4.75
CA THR A 688 11.47 17.88 4.82
C THR A 688 10.80 19.25 4.87
N GLU A 689 9.83 19.51 3.98
CA GLU A 689 9.01 20.72 3.91
C GLU A 689 8.34 21.00 5.27
N THR A 690 7.73 19.98 5.87
CA THR A 690 7.07 20.09 7.18
C THR A 690 8.07 20.35 8.32
N ALA A 691 9.22 19.69 8.31
CA ALA A 691 10.27 19.88 9.31
C ALA A 691 10.86 21.30 9.28
N ARG A 692 10.98 21.90 8.09
CA ARG A 692 11.37 23.32 7.92
C ARG A 692 10.27 24.26 8.39
N HIS A 693 9.03 24.11 7.91
CA HIS A 693 7.92 25.00 8.28
C HIS A 693 7.58 24.99 9.78
N ALA A 694 7.83 23.89 10.48
CA ALA A 694 7.58 23.80 11.92
C ALA A 694 8.57 24.60 12.79
N ASN A 695 9.65 25.17 12.22
CA ASN A 695 10.79 25.75 12.95
C ASN A 695 11.36 24.82 14.05
N ALA A 696 11.15 23.51 13.93
CA ALA A 696 11.30 22.56 15.02
C ALA A 696 12.77 22.20 15.37
N HIS A 697 13.74 22.74 14.64
CA HIS A 697 15.16 22.32 14.64
C HIS A 697 15.40 20.80 14.41
N ALA A 698 14.37 20.06 13.99
CA ALA A 698 14.37 18.60 13.80
C ALA A 698 15.27 18.10 12.65
N LEU A 699 15.81 19.00 11.84
CA LEU A 699 16.83 18.72 10.82
C LEU A 699 17.90 19.83 10.87
N PRO A 700 19.21 19.49 10.81
CA PRO A 700 20.27 20.46 10.56
C PRO A 700 19.99 21.36 9.34
N PRO A 701 20.49 22.61 9.28
CA PRO A 701 20.18 23.54 8.19
C PRO A 701 20.59 23.06 6.79
N ASP A 702 21.59 22.19 6.72
CA ASP A 702 22.18 21.58 5.52
C ASP A 702 21.54 20.23 5.12
N GLN A 703 20.83 19.56 6.03
CA GLN A 703 20.30 18.21 5.82
C GLN A 703 18.82 18.20 5.40
N SER A 704 18.42 17.15 4.69
CA SER A 704 17.05 16.85 4.30
C SER A 704 16.67 15.44 4.75
N VAL A 705 15.39 15.08 4.71
CA VAL A 705 15.00 13.67 4.93
C VAL A 705 15.57 12.81 3.80
N LYS A 706 15.65 13.32 2.56
CA LYS A 706 16.29 12.59 1.44
C LYS A 706 17.76 12.27 1.70
N SER A 707 18.58 13.27 2.04
CA SER A 707 20.03 13.08 2.27
C SER A 707 20.36 12.13 3.43
N ILE A 708 19.45 11.99 4.39
CA ILE A 708 19.54 10.96 5.44
C ILE A 708 19.03 9.61 4.93
N MET A 709 17.80 9.54 4.44
CA MET A 709 17.08 8.28 4.21
C MET A 709 17.50 7.54 2.94
N ASP A 710 18.01 8.22 1.91
CA ASP A 710 18.61 7.56 0.73
C ASP A 710 19.75 6.61 1.16
N SER A 711 20.49 6.95 2.23
CA SER A 711 21.56 6.09 2.76
C SER A 711 21.06 4.83 3.46
N TRP A 712 19.76 4.75 3.78
CA TRP A 712 19.07 3.62 4.41
C TRP A 712 18.17 2.84 3.46
N THR A 713 17.58 3.48 2.45
CA THR A 713 16.70 2.81 1.47
C THR A 713 17.45 2.28 0.26
N LEU A 714 18.49 2.99 -0.21
CA LEU A 714 19.26 2.63 -1.41
C LEU A 714 20.54 1.82 -1.11
N ARG A 715 20.74 1.40 0.15
CA ARG A 715 21.89 0.59 0.57
C ARG A 715 21.46 -0.67 1.35
N THR A 716 22.14 -1.78 1.08
CA THR A 716 21.99 -3.05 1.78
C THR A 716 22.56 -2.98 3.20
N GLY A 717 21.92 -3.65 4.16
CA GLY A 717 22.43 -3.74 5.53
C GLY A 717 22.15 -2.53 6.41
N PHE A 718 22.69 -2.59 7.62
CA PHE A 718 22.64 -1.54 8.64
C PHE A 718 24.02 -1.37 9.29
N PRO A 719 24.33 -0.20 9.88
CA PRO A 719 25.60 0.03 10.54
C PRO A 719 25.64 -0.54 11.96
N VAL A 720 26.81 -1.03 12.38
CA VAL A 720 27.18 -1.13 13.80
C VAL A 720 27.91 0.15 14.22
N LEU A 721 27.67 0.63 15.44
CA LEU A 721 28.30 1.83 15.99
C LEU A 721 29.27 1.47 17.12
N THR A 722 30.57 1.58 16.88
CA THR A 722 31.60 1.37 17.90
C THR A 722 31.78 2.67 18.71
N VAL A 723 31.62 2.61 20.03
CA VAL A 723 31.79 3.77 20.93
C VAL A 723 33.01 3.56 21.83
N THR A 724 34.16 4.09 21.46
CA THR A 724 35.36 4.11 22.32
C THR A 724 35.28 5.30 23.28
N ARG A 725 35.27 5.06 24.59
CA ARG A 725 35.27 6.12 25.62
C ARG A 725 36.66 6.31 26.23
N ASP A 726 37.10 7.56 26.29
CA ASP A 726 38.26 7.98 27.08
C ASP A 726 37.76 8.65 28.37
N TYR A 727 37.88 7.92 29.47
CA TYR A 727 37.47 8.39 30.79
C TYR A 727 38.47 9.36 31.45
N ALA A 728 39.69 9.50 30.92
CA ALA A 728 40.70 10.43 31.41
C ALA A 728 40.52 11.83 30.80
N THR A 729 40.20 11.93 29.51
CA THR A 729 39.83 13.21 28.88
C THR A 729 38.33 13.53 28.98
N GLY A 730 37.50 12.55 29.36
CA GLY A 730 36.04 12.68 29.37
C GLY A 730 35.41 12.71 27.96
N THR A 731 36.06 12.10 26.96
CA THR A 731 35.62 12.14 25.56
C THR A 731 35.13 10.77 25.07
N ALA A 732 34.47 10.75 23.91
CA ALA A 732 34.13 9.52 23.22
C ALA A 732 34.35 9.66 21.70
N ARG A 733 34.94 8.64 21.08
CA ARG A 733 35.06 8.49 19.63
C ARG A 733 34.03 7.48 19.16
N ILE A 734 33.25 7.85 18.16
CA ILE A 734 32.24 6.99 17.54
C ILE A 734 32.69 6.67 16.11
N THR A 735 32.64 5.39 15.73
CA THR A 735 32.85 4.93 14.34
C THR A 735 31.68 4.08 13.88
N GLN A 736 31.46 4.01 12.57
CA GLN A 736 30.44 3.17 11.95
C GLN A 736 31.03 2.32 10.82
N GLU A 737 30.52 1.11 10.68
CA GLU A 737 30.83 0.14 9.62
C GLU A 737 29.58 -0.71 9.35
N ARG A 738 29.46 -1.34 8.16
CA ARG A 738 28.31 -2.23 7.88
C ARG A 738 28.40 -3.43 8.83
N PHE A 739 27.33 -3.71 9.57
CA PHE A 739 27.26 -4.94 10.33
C PHE A 739 27.01 -6.12 9.38
N LEU A 740 27.86 -7.14 9.51
CA LEU A 740 27.69 -8.45 8.88
C LEU A 740 27.77 -9.53 9.97
N VAL A 741 26.88 -10.51 9.92
CA VAL A 741 27.06 -11.74 10.69
C VAL A 741 28.20 -12.51 10.04
N ALA A 742 29.24 -12.83 10.83
CA ALA A 742 30.36 -13.62 10.36
C ALA A 742 29.88 -15.01 9.93
N THR A 743 29.85 -15.24 8.62
CA THR A 743 29.89 -16.57 8.04
C THR A 743 31.21 -17.25 8.45
N ASN A 744 31.23 -18.58 8.52
CA ASN A 744 32.49 -19.33 8.67
C ASN A 744 33.25 -19.38 7.32
N ALA A 745 33.52 -18.21 6.74
CA ALA A 745 34.31 -18.02 5.54
C ALA A 745 35.69 -17.48 5.94
N SER A 746 36.75 -18.17 5.52
CA SER A 746 38.15 -17.79 5.76
C SER A 746 38.71 -16.86 4.68
N ASP A 747 37.83 -16.07 4.04
CA ASP A 747 38.17 -15.20 2.93
C ASP A 747 38.22 -13.71 3.38
N PRO A 748 39.39 -13.03 3.27
CA PRO A 748 39.49 -11.61 3.57
C PRO A 748 38.79 -10.66 2.59
N SER A 749 38.30 -11.13 1.44
CA SER A 749 37.72 -10.28 0.39
C SER A 749 36.29 -9.79 0.65
N GLU A 750 35.60 -10.34 1.67
CA GLU A 750 34.24 -9.93 2.08
C GLU A 750 34.22 -8.96 3.29
N ARG A 751 35.32 -8.26 3.60
CA ARG A 751 35.46 -7.35 4.75
C ARG A 751 35.66 -5.88 4.36
#